data_AF-A0A9P0GDQ4-F1
#
_entry.id   AF-A0A9P0GDQ4-F1
#
_cell.length_a   1.000
_cell.length_b   1.000
_cell.length_c   1.000
_cell.angle_alpha   90.00
_cell.angle_beta   90.00
_cell.angle_gamma   90.00
#
_symmetry.space_group_name_H-M   'P 1'
#
loop_
_entity.id
_entity.type
_entity.pdbx_description
1 polymer ?
#
loop_
_entity_poly.entity_id
_entity_poly.type
_entity_poly.pdbx_seq_one_letter_code
_entity_poly.pdbx_strand_id
1 'polypeptide(L)'
;MRQTQAKAVAGMTCQVLRKTRKRKMALAANNKTDADKKASKEKEANSNTNTIKIDATTWKGRYKFFIENITVEPMLACYIIPSVLASLATQNLNLEKACRVNLGYSTEVCDALTERRTQNYTFEEREVQQLVASMGVWKTMLQSALPAFLIMFIGSWSDRWGKRKPCMLFPIVGEFMTVVGLMICTFFFYELPMEVAGFIEGFFPAITGGWFTMFMGIFSYIADVTTTDVRTLRIGIVNVFCSLGIPIGLALSGILYKKIGFYGVFSISAVMYIVALYYGYKSIKEPKKLDKPVLPDQPCAFIRDFFDVRHLLDTFKVAFKKGENKRRKKVMLLMLVVMVVIGPMHGEMSVGYLFTRYRFNWDEVDFSIFSTYSMVTNLIGTSFSVGVFSHILKFDDAIIGIYSSMSKILSSFVYGFATTSLVFYLGAIVEILNGTSFIAMRSIASKLVPTDELGKVNSLFGVCEALMPLLYGPMYNATYAATLETMPGAFYILGGVLTVPAVIIFGWMYIQNRKAAKAKLVQDTEKPSIVTDVIINAIPKETQIGAPIGSPVLNNYKNSTEIKANSLKNGVINPAFEEQINVKNDKNKISIEKDATENAINKIVNNDIVENCINHHTHKDIIENGINNTYKESQEKGINNPVFKIEEN
;
A
#
# COMPACT_ATOMS: atom_id res chain seq x y z
N MET A 1 -23.11 -62.80 47.64
CA MET A 1 -24.08 -62.29 46.63
C MET A 1 -23.91 -60.82 46.21
N ARG A 2 -23.25 -59.93 46.97
CA ARG A 2 -23.08 -58.51 46.55
C ARG A 2 -21.96 -58.21 45.54
N GLN A 3 -20.99 -59.11 45.32
CA GLN A 3 -19.94 -58.91 44.29
C GLN A 3 -20.33 -59.43 42.90
N THR A 4 -21.29 -60.35 42.81
CA THR A 4 -21.73 -60.93 41.54
C THR A 4 -22.70 -60.03 40.76
N GLN A 5 -23.48 -59.19 41.46
CA GLN A 5 -24.38 -58.23 40.80
C GLN A 5 -23.66 -56.97 40.27
N ALA A 6 -22.55 -56.54 40.88
CA ALA A 6 -21.77 -55.40 40.39
C ALA A 6 -21.07 -55.68 39.05
N LYS A 7 -20.62 -56.93 38.81
CA LYS A 7 -20.01 -57.34 37.53
C LYS A 7 -21.02 -57.47 36.39
N ALA A 8 -22.27 -57.86 36.68
CA ALA A 8 -23.33 -57.94 35.67
C ALA A 8 -23.79 -56.56 35.20
N VAL A 9 -23.88 -55.58 36.09
CA VAL A 9 -24.28 -54.21 35.76
C VAL A 9 -23.20 -53.50 34.93
N ALA A 10 -21.92 -53.66 35.27
CA ALA A 10 -20.80 -53.06 34.54
C ALA A 10 -20.59 -53.65 33.13
N GLY A 11 -20.88 -54.95 32.95
CA GLY A 11 -20.84 -55.60 31.63
C GLY A 11 -21.91 -55.08 30.67
N MET A 12 -23.14 -54.87 31.16
CA MET A 12 -24.24 -54.30 30.38
C MET A 12 -24.00 -52.82 30.01
N THR A 13 -23.46 -52.00 30.92
CA THR A 13 -23.15 -50.59 30.61
C THR A 13 -22.05 -50.46 29.55
N CYS A 14 -21.05 -51.35 29.58
CA CYS A 14 -19.93 -51.33 28.63
C CYS A 14 -20.35 -51.80 27.21
N GLN A 15 -21.27 -52.77 27.12
CA GLN A 15 -21.86 -53.18 25.83
C GLN A 15 -22.75 -52.09 25.23
N VAL A 16 -23.57 -51.42 26.04
CA VAL A 16 -24.43 -50.31 25.57
C VAL A 16 -23.58 -49.13 25.09
N LEU A 17 -22.51 -48.77 25.82
CA LEU A 17 -21.58 -47.71 25.40
C LEU A 17 -20.84 -48.06 24.10
N ARG A 18 -20.42 -49.32 23.89
CA ARG A 18 -19.82 -49.76 22.63
C ARG A 18 -20.81 -49.71 21.46
N LYS A 19 -22.07 -50.08 21.68
CA LYS A 19 -23.13 -50.02 20.65
C LYS A 19 -23.43 -48.57 20.26
N THR A 20 -23.51 -47.66 21.24
CA THR A 20 -23.72 -46.22 21.00
C THR A 20 -22.53 -45.56 20.31
N ARG A 21 -21.29 -45.97 20.63
CA ARG A 21 -20.07 -45.46 19.97
C ARG A 21 -19.97 -45.93 18.52
N LYS A 22 -20.30 -47.20 18.23
CA LYS A 22 -20.39 -47.71 16.86
C LYS A 22 -21.48 -47.02 16.05
N ARG A 23 -22.65 -46.74 16.66
CA ARG A 23 -23.73 -45.98 16.00
C ARG A 23 -23.34 -44.54 15.69
N LYS A 24 -22.64 -43.85 16.62
CA LYS A 24 -22.10 -42.50 16.38
C LYS A 24 -21.00 -42.48 15.31
N MET A 25 -20.12 -43.48 15.26
CA MET A 25 -19.11 -43.60 14.21
C MET A 25 -19.74 -43.89 12.83
N ALA A 26 -20.79 -44.71 12.77
CA ALA A 26 -21.53 -44.97 11.53
C ALA A 26 -22.30 -43.72 11.03
N LEU A 27 -22.91 -42.96 11.94
CA LEU A 27 -23.54 -41.66 11.61
C LEU A 27 -22.51 -40.61 11.15
N ALA A 28 -21.34 -40.57 11.79
CA ALA A 28 -20.24 -39.69 11.39
C ALA A 28 -19.64 -40.09 10.04
N ALA A 29 -19.55 -41.41 9.75
CA ALA A 29 -19.11 -41.91 8.46
C ALA A 29 -20.10 -41.55 7.35
N ASN A 30 -21.42 -41.77 7.56
CA ASN A 30 -22.45 -41.39 6.58
C ASN A 30 -22.50 -39.88 6.31
N ASN A 31 -22.38 -39.05 7.35
CA ASN A 31 -22.32 -37.60 7.16
C ASN A 31 -21.07 -37.16 6.39
N LYS A 32 -19.96 -37.90 6.50
CA LYS A 32 -18.73 -37.64 5.74
C LYS A 32 -18.88 -38.05 4.28
N THR A 33 -19.51 -39.19 3.98
CA THR A 33 -19.81 -39.60 2.60
C THR A 33 -20.82 -38.69 1.91
N ASP A 34 -21.82 -38.17 2.63
CA ASP A 34 -22.77 -37.20 2.09
C ASP A 34 -22.13 -35.82 1.88
N ALA A 35 -21.20 -35.41 2.76
CA ALA A 35 -20.38 -34.20 2.57
C ALA A 35 -19.42 -34.33 1.37
N ASP A 36 -18.78 -35.48 1.20
CA ASP A 36 -17.88 -35.76 0.07
C ASP A 36 -18.66 -35.86 -1.26
N LYS A 37 -19.88 -36.41 -1.25
CA LYS A 37 -20.79 -36.40 -2.41
C LYS A 37 -21.33 -35.01 -2.75
N LYS A 38 -21.50 -34.14 -1.75
CA LYS A 38 -21.86 -32.73 -1.98
C LYS A 38 -20.67 -31.94 -2.52
N ALA A 39 -19.47 -32.21 -2.02
CA ALA A 39 -18.23 -31.60 -2.47
C ALA A 39 -17.82 -32.05 -3.89
N SER A 40 -18.12 -33.29 -4.29
CA SER A 40 -17.92 -33.75 -5.67
C SER A 40 -18.94 -33.14 -6.63
N LYS A 41 -20.21 -32.99 -6.23
CA LYS A 41 -21.23 -32.26 -7.01
C LYS A 41 -20.96 -30.76 -7.12
N GLU A 42 -20.41 -30.11 -6.08
CA GLU A 42 -19.94 -28.71 -6.16
C GLU A 42 -18.68 -28.56 -7.03
N LYS A 43 -17.79 -29.57 -7.07
CA LYS A 43 -16.63 -29.59 -7.98
C LYS A 43 -17.03 -29.78 -9.44
N GLU A 44 -18.03 -30.61 -9.74
CA GLU A 44 -18.58 -30.72 -11.10
C GLU A 44 -19.32 -29.44 -11.52
N ALA A 45 -20.06 -28.79 -10.61
CA ALA A 45 -20.73 -27.52 -10.89
C ALA A 45 -19.77 -26.33 -11.09
N ASN A 46 -18.62 -26.32 -10.41
CA ASN A 46 -17.58 -25.28 -10.59
C ASN A 46 -16.67 -25.51 -11.81
N SER A 47 -16.68 -26.69 -12.42
CA SER A 47 -15.91 -26.97 -13.65
C SER A 47 -16.48 -26.29 -14.90
N ASN A 48 -17.74 -25.82 -14.84
CA ASN A 48 -18.41 -25.07 -15.91
C ASN A 48 -18.20 -23.55 -15.83
N THR A 49 -17.30 -23.06 -14.97
CA THR A 49 -16.93 -21.65 -14.96
C THR A 49 -16.01 -21.38 -16.15
N ASN A 50 -16.61 -20.97 -17.27
CA ASN A 50 -15.91 -20.51 -18.46
C ASN A 50 -14.76 -19.57 -18.06
N THR A 51 -13.53 -20.05 -18.17
CA THR A 51 -12.32 -19.21 -18.19
C THR A 51 -12.34 -18.40 -19.48
N ILE A 52 -13.10 -17.29 -19.48
CA ILE A 52 -13.13 -16.34 -20.59
C ILE A 52 -11.78 -15.61 -20.58
N LYS A 53 -10.92 -15.94 -21.55
CA LYS A 53 -9.74 -15.13 -21.89
C LYS A 53 -10.21 -13.73 -22.30
N ILE A 54 -9.85 -12.72 -21.51
CA ILE A 54 -10.29 -11.31 -21.62
C ILE A 54 -9.80 -10.63 -22.91
N ASP A 55 -8.86 -11.27 -23.62
CA ASP A 55 -8.20 -10.70 -24.80
C ASP A 55 -8.99 -10.83 -26.11
N ALA A 56 -10.12 -11.55 -26.13
CA ALA A 56 -10.89 -11.82 -27.36
C ALA A 56 -12.38 -11.39 -27.33
N THR A 57 -12.81 -10.53 -26.39
CA THR A 57 -14.24 -10.16 -26.26
C THR A 57 -14.58 -8.76 -26.80
N THR A 58 -15.68 -8.67 -27.56
CA THR A 58 -16.34 -7.42 -27.99
C THR A 58 -16.64 -6.47 -26.82
N TRP A 59 -16.66 -5.14 -27.02
CA TRP A 59 -16.96 -4.13 -25.99
C TRP A 59 -18.23 -4.44 -25.17
N LYS A 60 -19.27 -4.99 -25.80
CA LYS A 60 -20.49 -5.46 -25.10
C LYS A 60 -20.24 -6.63 -24.16
N GLY A 61 -19.36 -7.56 -24.52
CA GLY A 61 -18.94 -8.67 -23.66
C GLY A 61 -18.12 -8.19 -22.47
N ARG A 62 -17.24 -7.20 -22.67
CA ARG A 62 -16.50 -6.55 -21.57
C ARG A 62 -17.44 -5.83 -20.62
N TYR A 63 -18.42 -5.08 -21.12
CA TYR A 63 -19.42 -4.40 -20.29
C TYR A 63 -20.29 -5.38 -19.49
N LYS A 64 -20.75 -6.47 -20.12
CA LYS A 64 -21.53 -7.52 -19.44
C LYS A 64 -20.72 -8.22 -18.34
N PHE A 65 -19.45 -8.54 -18.62
CA PHE A 65 -18.52 -9.08 -17.62
C PHE A 65 -18.27 -8.10 -16.47
N PHE A 66 -18.18 -6.80 -16.75
CA PHE A 66 -18.08 -5.77 -15.72
C PHE A 66 -19.31 -5.77 -14.81
N ILE A 67 -20.53 -5.76 -15.37
CA ILE A 67 -21.78 -5.76 -14.58
C ILE A 67 -21.95 -7.03 -13.75
N GLU A 68 -21.67 -8.20 -14.32
CA GLU A 68 -21.78 -9.48 -13.60
C GLU A 68 -20.79 -9.58 -12.44
N ASN A 69 -19.70 -8.79 -12.52
CA ASN A 69 -18.70 -8.72 -11.48
C ASN A 69 -19.00 -7.68 -10.39
N ILE A 70 -19.83 -6.67 -10.61
CA ILE A 70 -20.15 -5.67 -9.59
C ILE A 70 -20.84 -6.35 -8.37
N THR A 71 -20.22 -6.25 -7.20
CA THR A 71 -20.70 -6.83 -5.93
C THR A 71 -20.73 -5.83 -4.79
N VAL A 72 -19.60 -5.22 -4.44
CA VAL A 72 -19.43 -4.31 -3.28
C VAL A 72 -19.30 -2.85 -3.69
N GLU A 73 -19.04 -2.60 -4.97
CA GLU A 73 -18.80 -1.29 -5.57
C GLU A 73 -19.98 -0.32 -5.40
N PRO A 74 -21.27 -0.70 -5.61
CA PRO A 74 -22.39 0.23 -5.48
C PRO A 74 -22.64 0.62 -4.02
N MET A 75 -22.47 -0.32 -3.09
CA MET A 75 -22.53 -0.04 -1.65
C MET A 75 -21.48 0.99 -1.26
N LEU A 76 -20.25 0.83 -1.78
CA LEU A 76 -19.13 1.71 -1.49
C LEU A 76 -19.35 3.11 -2.06
N ALA A 77 -19.86 3.21 -3.29
CA ALA A 77 -20.23 4.49 -3.89
C ALA A 77 -21.31 5.20 -3.05
N CYS A 78 -22.35 4.47 -2.62
CA CYS A 78 -23.40 4.99 -1.74
C CYS A 78 -22.93 5.25 -0.29
N TYR A 79 -21.68 4.93 0.07
CA TYR A 79 -21.07 5.29 1.34
C TYR A 79 -20.18 6.54 1.21
N ILE A 80 -19.31 6.57 0.20
CA ILE A 80 -18.32 7.64 -0.01
C ILE A 80 -18.99 8.94 -0.45
N ILE A 81 -19.86 8.88 -1.46
CA ILE A 81 -20.51 10.07 -2.02
C ILE A 81 -21.25 10.88 -0.94
N PRO A 82 -22.17 10.31 -0.14
CA PRO A 82 -22.88 11.08 0.88
C PRO A 82 -21.98 11.56 2.03
N SER A 83 -20.91 10.82 2.35
CA SER A 83 -19.94 11.22 3.38
C SER A 83 -19.20 12.48 2.97
N VAL A 84 -18.70 12.51 1.74
CA VAL A 84 -18.02 13.68 1.17
C VAL A 84 -19.01 14.82 0.92
N LEU A 85 -20.21 14.52 0.45
CA LEU A 85 -21.28 15.50 0.21
C LEU A 85 -21.69 16.24 1.48
N ALA A 86 -21.78 15.55 2.62
CA ALA A 86 -22.11 16.15 3.91
C ALA A 86 -20.94 16.93 4.55
N SER A 87 -19.70 16.70 4.11
CA SER A 87 -18.51 17.28 4.77
C SER A 87 -18.51 18.82 4.75
N LEU A 88 -18.78 19.45 3.61
CA LEU A 88 -18.83 20.91 3.47
C LEU A 88 -20.01 21.54 4.23
N ALA A 89 -21.18 20.91 4.21
CA ALA A 89 -22.31 21.36 5.02
C ALA A 89 -21.99 21.29 6.53
N THR A 90 -21.29 20.24 6.96
CA THR A 90 -20.89 20.09 8.37
C THR A 90 -19.85 21.13 8.78
N GLN A 91 -18.86 21.42 7.92
CA GLN A 91 -17.89 22.49 8.17
C GLN A 91 -18.57 23.86 8.31
N ASN A 92 -19.54 24.18 7.46
CA ASN A 92 -20.28 25.44 7.57
C ASN A 92 -21.21 25.47 8.78
N LEU A 93 -21.83 24.35 9.15
CA LEU A 93 -22.64 24.26 10.36
C LEU A 93 -21.81 24.60 11.61
N ASN A 94 -20.58 24.07 11.67
CA ASN A 94 -19.66 24.36 12.77
C ASN A 94 -19.24 25.84 12.78
N LEU A 95 -19.00 26.46 11.62
CA LEU A 95 -18.69 27.90 11.51
C LEU A 95 -19.88 28.77 11.97
N GLU A 96 -21.10 28.47 11.53
CA GLU A 96 -22.28 29.25 11.90
C GLU A 96 -22.64 29.11 13.38
N LYS A 97 -22.50 27.90 13.95
CA LYS A 97 -22.68 27.68 15.39
C LYS A 97 -21.60 28.38 16.22
N ALA A 98 -20.35 28.35 15.78
CA ALA A 98 -19.27 29.07 16.44
C ALA A 98 -19.55 30.58 16.50
N CYS A 99 -20.08 31.16 15.41
CA CYS A 99 -20.43 32.59 15.36
C CYS A 99 -21.64 32.94 16.25
N ARG A 100 -22.76 32.22 16.09
CA ARG A 100 -24.04 32.59 16.71
C ARG A 100 -24.19 32.13 18.16
N VAL A 101 -23.68 30.94 18.49
CA VAL A 101 -23.94 30.30 19.78
C VAL A 101 -22.76 30.46 20.73
N ASN A 102 -21.55 30.16 20.26
CA ASN A 102 -20.37 30.17 21.13
C ASN A 102 -19.83 31.59 21.38
N LEU A 103 -19.71 32.41 20.32
CA LEU A 103 -19.24 33.79 20.42
C LEU A 103 -20.38 34.81 20.64
N GLY A 104 -21.62 34.43 20.33
CA GLY A 104 -22.79 35.28 20.60
C GLY A 104 -22.85 36.56 19.76
N TYR A 105 -22.25 36.56 18.56
CA TYR A 105 -22.30 37.71 17.67
C TYR A 105 -23.72 37.97 17.14
N SER A 106 -23.99 39.21 16.72
CA SER A 106 -25.30 39.57 16.18
C SER A 106 -25.59 38.80 14.89
N THR A 107 -26.88 38.58 14.61
CA THR A 107 -27.30 37.84 13.40
C THR A 107 -26.77 38.50 12.13
N GLU A 108 -26.73 39.83 12.08
CA GLU A 108 -26.20 40.59 10.95
C GLU A 108 -24.72 40.29 10.65
N VAL A 109 -23.89 40.17 11.70
CA VAL A 109 -22.46 39.82 11.54
C VAL A 109 -22.33 38.39 11.03
N CYS A 110 -23.04 37.44 11.63
CA CYS A 110 -22.96 36.04 11.21
C CYS A 110 -23.55 35.81 9.81
N ASP A 111 -24.63 36.50 9.45
CA ASP A 111 -25.21 36.46 8.09
C ASP A 111 -24.23 37.06 7.07
N ALA A 112 -23.58 38.18 7.40
CA ALA A 112 -22.54 38.77 6.55
C ALA A 112 -21.34 37.83 6.36
N LEU A 113 -20.95 37.09 7.40
CA LEU A 113 -19.89 36.09 7.33
C LEU A 113 -20.29 34.88 6.48
N THR A 114 -21.56 34.47 6.48
CA THR A 114 -22.09 33.40 5.61
C THR A 114 -22.20 33.86 4.15
N GLU A 115 -22.65 35.09 3.90
CA GLU A 115 -22.75 35.70 2.55
C GLU A 115 -21.41 36.20 1.98
N ARG A 116 -20.32 36.05 2.75
CA ARG A 116 -18.94 36.44 2.41
C ARG A 116 -18.75 37.93 2.17
N ARG A 117 -19.52 38.75 2.89
CA ARG A 117 -19.34 40.20 2.98
C ARG A 117 -18.38 40.55 4.12
N THR A 118 -17.13 40.10 4.01
CA THR A 118 -16.13 40.08 5.10
C THR A 118 -15.32 41.37 5.25
N GLN A 119 -15.45 42.34 4.34
CA GLN A 119 -14.61 43.54 4.28
C GLN A 119 -14.61 44.37 5.59
N ASN A 120 -15.70 44.32 6.37
CA ASN A 120 -15.82 45.03 7.65
C ASN A 120 -15.73 44.13 8.88
N TYR A 121 -15.70 42.79 8.72
CA TYR A 121 -15.83 41.80 9.80
C TYR A 121 -14.65 40.82 9.87
N THR A 122 -13.45 41.30 9.52
CA THR A 122 -12.24 40.46 9.45
C THR A 122 -11.78 39.95 10.82
N PHE A 123 -12.10 40.67 11.89
CA PHE A 123 -11.76 40.29 13.26
C PHE A 123 -12.65 39.13 13.72
N GLU A 124 -13.96 39.25 13.50
CA GLU A 124 -14.98 38.27 13.87
C GLU A 124 -14.79 36.97 13.07
N GLU A 125 -14.50 37.07 11.77
CA GLU A 125 -14.20 35.89 10.94
C GLU A 125 -13.01 35.10 11.49
N ARG A 126 -11.95 35.80 11.90
CA ARG A 126 -10.74 35.19 12.44
C ARG A 126 -11.02 34.46 13.75
N GLU A 127 -11.75 35.07 14.69
CA GLU A 127 -12.08 34.41 15.95
C GLU A 127 -12.94 33.17 15.76
N VAL A 128 -13.94 33.24 14.87
CA VAL A 128 -14.77 32.08 14.50
C VAL A 128 -13.92 30.95 13.95
N GLN A 129 -12.99 31.25 13.04
CA GLN A 129 -12.11 30.23 12.45
C GLN A 129 -11.11 29.66 13.46
N GLN A 130 -10.53 30.47 14.35
CA GLN A 130 -9.65 30.00 15.42
C GLN A 130 -10.38 29.03 16.34
N LEU A 131 -11.64 29.32 16.69
CA LEU A 131 -12.45 28.45 17.53
C LEU A 131 -12.76 27.11 16.83
N VAL A 132 -13.15 27.13 15.55
CA VAL A 132 -13.41 25.92 14.77
C VAL A 132 -12.12 25.10 14.54
N ALA A 133 -10.99 25.74 14.27
CA ALA A 133 -9.70 25.06 14.15
C ALA A 133 -9.28 24.38 15.46
N SER A 134 -9.46 25.06 16.60
CA SER A 134 -9.24 24.48 17.94
C SER A 134 -10.14 23.26 18.18
N MET A 135 -11.41 23.33 17.76
CA MET A 135 -12.30 22.18 17.81
C MET A 135 -11.80 21.02 16.94
N GLY A 136 -11.30 21.33 15.74
CA GLY A 136 -10.70 20.35 14.82
C GLY A 136 -9.60 19.50 15.46
N VAL A 137 -8.81 20.06 16.37
CA VAL A 137 -7.74 19.34 17.09
C VAL A 137 -8.29 18.16 17.88
N TRP A 138 -9.22 18.39 18.81
CA TRP A 138 -9.74 17.30 19.66
C TRP A 138 -10.70 16.39 18.90
N LYS A 139 -11.47 16.93 17.95
CA LYS A 139 -12.37 16.13 17.10
C LYS A 139 -11.59 15.11 16.27
N THR A 140 -10.49 15.52 15.62
CA THR A 140 -9.68 14.60 14.80
C THR A 140 -9.01 13.53 15.65
N MET A 141 -8.60 13.86 16.89
CA MET A 141 -8.14 12.87 17.86
C MET A 141 -9.23 11.85 18.21
N LEU A 142 -10.44 12.31 18.53
CA LEU A 142 -11.58 11.44 18.84
C LEU A 142 -11.91 10.52 17.67
N GLN A 143 -12.00 11.10 16.46
CA GLN A 143 -12.34 10.40 15.23
C GLN A 143 -11.29 9.36 14.81
N SER A 144 -10.03 9.50 15.23
CA SER A 144 -8.92 8.66 14.72
C SER A 144 -8.33 7.72 15.77
N ALA A 145 -8.24 8.13 17.04
CA ALA A 145 -7.60 7.34 18.09
C ALA A 145 -8.36 6.03 18.39
N LEU A 146 -9.69 6.14 18.56
CA LEU A 146 -10.54 4.99 18.85
C LEU A 146 -10.58 3.99 17.70
N PRO A 147 -10.84 4.38 16.43
CA PRO A 147 -10.87 3.41 15.35
C PRO A 147 -9.49 2.85 15.00
N ALA A 148 -8.39 3.60 15.18
CA ALA A 148 -7.05 3.03 15.04
C ALA A 148 -6.77 1.92 16.06
N PHE A 149 -7.31 2.03 17.27
CA PHE A 149 -7.27 0.95 18.26
C PHE A 149 -8.20 -0.20 17.88
N LEU A 150 -9.46 0.10 17.55
CA LEU A 150 -10.48 -0.90 17.23
C LEU A 150 -10.15 -1.70 15.96
N ILE A 151 -9.58 -1.09 14.92
CA ILE A 151 -9.30 -1.77 13.64
C ILE A 151 -8.31 -2.93 13.78
N MET A 152 -7.37 -2.84 14.73
CA MET A 152 -6.45 -3.94 15.04
C MET A 152 -7.21 -5.19 15.53
N PHE A 153 -8.27 -4.99 16.31
CA PHE A 153 -9.11 -6.07 16.83
C PHE A 153 -10.17 -6.50 15.80
N ILE A 154 -10.84 -5.55 15.14
CA ILE A 154 -11.85 -5.85 14.11
C ILE A 154 -11.20 -6.62 12.95
N GLY A 155 -9.99 -6.26 12.52
CA GLY A 155 -9.28 -6.96 11.46
C GLY A 155 -8.95 -8.41 11.82
N SER A 156 -8.32 -8.62 12.98
CA SER A 156 -7.98 -9.97 13.45
C SER A 156 -9.21 -10.84 13.71
N TRP A 157 -10.28 -10.24 14.23
CA TRP A 157 -11.58 -10.91 14.41
C TRP A 157 -12.24 -11.27 13.09
N SER A 158 -12.30 -10.32 12.15
CA SER A 158 -12.87 -10.51 10.82
C SER A 158 -12.19 -11.66 10.08
N ASP A 159 -10.86 -11.73 10.17
CA ASP A 159 -10.06 -12.79 9.57
C ASP A 159 -10.34 -14.16 10.20
N ARG A 160 -10.48 -14.25 11.52
CA ARG A 160 -10.70 -15.51 12.23
C ARG A 160 -12.10 -16.07 12.03
N TRP A 161 -13.11 -15.23 12.19
CA TRP A 161 -14.50 -15.63 12.11
C TRP A 161 -15.03 -15.73 10.67
N GLY A 162 -14.30 -15.15 9.70
CA GLY A 162 -14.71 -15.09 8.29
C GLY A 162 -15.94 -14.22 8.05
N LYS A 163 -16.38 -13.45 9.04
CA LYS A 163 -17.56 -12.59 8.97
C LYS A 163 -17.18 -11.21 8.45
N ARG A 164 -17.28 -11.04 7.13
CA ARG A 164 -16.96 -9.76 6.45
C ARG A 164 -18.12 -8.77 6.44
N LYS A 165 -19.35 -9.26 6.36
CA LYS A 165 -20.57 -8.44 6.24
C LYS A 165 -20.79 -7.47 7.41
N PRO A 166 -20.65 -7.88 8.70
CA PRO A 166 -20.78 -6.94 9.82
C PRO A 166 -19.72 -5.82 9.79
N CYS A 167 -18.50 -6.13 9.34
CA CYS A 167 -17.42 -5.16 9.26
C CYS A 167 -17.69 -4.04 8.24
N MET A 168 -18.49 -4.32 7.20
CA MET A 168 -18.87 -3.31 6.21
C MET A 168 -20.12 -2.54 6.58
N LEU A 169 -21.12 -3.21 7.17
CA LEU A 169 -22.40 -2.56 7.52
C LEU A 169 -22.28 -1.63 8.73
N PHE A 170 -21.42 -1.97 9.69
CA PHE A 170 -21.29 -1.22 10.93
C PHE A 170 -20.79 0.24 10.73
N PRO A 171 -19.77 0.51 9.90
CA PRO A 171 -19.40 1.89 9.53
C PRO A 171 -20.53 2.69 8.87
N ILE A 172 -21.37 2.05 8.04
CA ILE A 172 -22.50 2.74 7.37
C ILE A 172 -23.55 3.17 8.40
N VAL A 173 -23.82 2.31 9.41
CA VAL A 173 -24.70 2.68 10.52
C VAL A 173 -24.11 3.85 11.31
N GLY A 174 -22.79 3.86 11.54
CA GLY A 174 -22.10 4.97 12.21
C GLY A 174 -22.31 6.31 11.50
N GLU A 175 -22.03 6.35 10.20
CA GLU A 175 -22.22 7.58 9.40
C GLU A 175 -23.70 8.01 9.33
N PHE A 176 -24.63 7.05 9.24
CA PHE A 176 -26.06 7.36 9.30
C PHE A 176 -26.43 8.03 10.64
N MET A 177 -25.93 7.49 11.77
CA MET A 177 -26.13 8.09 13.08
C MET A 177 -25.50 9.47 13.19
N THR A 178 -24.32 9.69 12.58
CA THR A 178 -23.69 11.02 12.49
C THR A 178 -24.61 12.02 11.81
N VAL A 179 -25.13 11.70 10.63
CA VAL A 179 -25.99 12.60 9.86
C VAL A 179 -27.31 12.89 10.60
N VAL A 180 -27.91 11.89 11.24
CA VAL A 180 -29.09 12.09 12.10
C VAL A 180 -28.76 12.99 13.29
N GLY A 181 -27.61 12.78 13.94
CA GLY A 181 -27.17 13.63 15.06
C GLY A 181 -26.88 15.07 14.65
N LEU A 182 -26.28 15.29 13.47
CA LEU A 182 -26.07 16.63 12.91
C LEU A 182 -27.39 17.31 12.52
N MET A 183 -28.37 16.54 12.04
CA MET A 183 -29.72 17.05 11.79
C MET A 183 -30.40 17.49 13.10
N ILE A 184 -30.23 16.74 14.20
CA ILE A 184 -30.71 17.16 15.53
C ILE A 184 -29.99 18.44 15.99
N CYS A 185 -28.68 18.54 15.76
CA CYS A 185 -27.91 19.76 16.05
C CYS A 185 -28.38 20.96 15.23
N THR A 186 -28.88 20.72 14.02
CA THR A 186 -29.45 21.75 13.14
C THR A 186 -30.85 22.15 13.62
N PHE A 187 -31.63 21.21 14.17
CA PHE A 187 -32.95 21.48 14.74
C PHE A 187 -32.87 22.31 16.03
N PHE A 188 -32.02 21.89 16.97
CA PHE A 188 -31.70 22.64 18.18
C PHE A 188 -30.49 23.54 17.93
N PHE A 189 -30.64 24.46 16.97
CA PHE A 189 -29.53 25.27 16.49
C PHE A 189 -28.94 26.14 17.60
N TYR A 190 -29.79 26.82 18.37
CA TYR A 190 -29.40 27.80 19.39
C TYR A 190 -29.15 27.18 20.77
N GLU A 191 -29.72 26.01 21.05
CA GLU A 191 -29.58 25.33 22.34
C GLU A 191 -28.33 24.45 22.41
N LEU A 192 -27.91 23.88 21.28
CA LEU A 192 -26.74 22.99 21.22
C LEU A 192 -25.51 23.73 20.70
N PRO A 193 -24.43 23.84 21.50
CA PRO A 193 -23.22 24.52 21.09
C PRO A 193 -22.43 23.71 20.05
N MET A 194 -21.46 24.36 19.42
CA MET A 194 -20.64 23.78 18.35
C MET A 194 -19.89 22.51 18.79
N GLU A 195 -19.49 22.41 20.05
CA GLU A 195 -18.80 21.25 20.64
C GLU A 195 -19.64 19.98 20.59
N VAL A 196 -20.97 20.07 20.73
CA VAL A 196 -21.87 18.91 20.64
C VAL A 196 -21.91 18.38 19.21
N ALA A 197 -21.93 19.27 18.21
CA ALA A 197 -21.87 18.89 16.80
C ALA A 197 -20.53 18.21 16.48
N GLY A 198 -19.41 18.79 16.94
CA GLY A 198 -18.09 18.18 16.80
C GLY A 198 -17.96 16.81 17.48
N PHE A 199 -18.58 16.64 18.64
CA PHE A 199 -18.56 15.35 19.36
C PHE A 199 -19.35 14.29 18.61
N ILE A 200 -20.57 14.60 18.14
CA ILE A 200 -21.39 13.70 17.34
C ILE A 200 -20.66 13.30 16.06
N GLU A 201 -20.04 14.27 15.38
CA GLU A 201 -19.29 14.04 14.16
C GLU A 201 -18.08 13.13 14.37
N GLY A 202 -17.37 13.26 15.49
CA GLY A 202 -16.22 12.41 15.81
C GLY A 202 -16.61 11.04 16.37
N PHE A 203 -17.60 10.98 17.27
CA PHE A 203 -17.88 9.82 18.12
C PHE A 203 -18.48 8.63 17.36
N PHE A 204 -19.51 8.84 16.54
CA PHE A 204 -20.17 7.74 15.83
C PHE A 204 -19.26 7.07 14.79
N PRO A 205 -18.49 7.80 13.96
CA PRO A 205 -17.50 7.18 13.08
C PRO A 205 -16.37 6.50 13.87
N ALA A 206 -15.98 7.08 15.01
CA ALA A 206 -14.93 6.53 15.86
C ALA A 206 -15.25 5.14 16.41
N ILE A 207 -16.45 4.94 16.96
CA ILE A 207 -16.86 3.63 17.52
C ILE A 207 -17.14 2.59 16.44
N THR A 208 -17.55 3.04 15.24
CA THR A 208 -17.90 2.13 14.13
C THR A 208 -16.72 1.80 13.22
N GLY A 209 -15.60 2.51 13.37
CA GLY A 209 -14.39 2.27 12.59
C GLY A 209 -14.21 3.18 11.36
N GLY A 210 -15.25 3.94 11.01
CA GLY A 210 -15.26 4.88 9.89
C GLY A 210 -14.77 4.28 8.56
N TRP A 211 -14.11 5.12 7.77
CA TRP A 211 -13.60 4.76 6.45
C TRP A 211 -12.59 3.61 6.51
N PHE A 212 -11.74 3.55 7.53
CA PHE A 212 -10.69 2.54 7.64
C PHE A 212 -11.25 1.12 7.79
N THR A 213 -12.24 0.92 8.68
CA THR A 213 -12.88 -0.39 8.85
C THR A 213 -13.68 -0.81 7.62
N MET A 214 -14.30 0.15 6.92
CA MET A 214 -15.00 -0.10 5.66
C MET A 214 -14.03 -0.61 4.57
N PHE A 215 -12.90 0.08 4.34
CA PHE A 215 -11.90 -0.35 3.37
C PHE A 215 -11.27 -1.70 3.73
N MET A 216 -10.96 -1.91 5.00
CA MET A 216 -10.47 -3.20 5.48
C MET A 216 -11.47 -4.32 5.19
N GLY A 217 -12.75 -4.12 5.52
CA GLY A 217 -13.81 -5.11 5.25
C GLY A 217 -13.92 -5.45 3.77
N ILE A 218 -13.90 -4.43 2.89
CA ILE A 218 -14.02 -4.56 1.44
C ILE A 218 -12.83 -5.29 0.83
N PHE A 219 -11.60 -4.87 1.12
CA PHE A 219 -10.42 -5.54 0.57
C PHE A 219 -10.32 -6.99 1.03
N SER A 220 -10.64 -7.27 2.30
CA SER A 220 -10.65 -8.63 2.81
C SER A 220 -11.76 -9.50 2.20
N TYR A 221 -12.93 -8.94 1.94
CA TYR A 221 -14.00 -9.65 1.25
C TYR A 221 -13.66 -9.97 -0.21
N ILE A 222 -13.10 -9.00 -0.94
CA ILE A 222 -12.65 -9.21 -2.32
C ILE A 222 -11.59 -10.32 -2.34
N ALA A 223 -10.65 -10.29 -1.41
CA ALA A 223 -9.64 -11.34 -1.30
C ALA A 223 -10.24 -12.74 -1.09
N ASP A 224 -11.34 -12.84 -0.34
CA ASP A 224 -12.04 -14.11 -0.06
C ASP A 224 -12.92 -14.60 -1.23
N VAL A 225 -13.55 -13.70 -2.01
CA VAL A 225 -14.46 -14.08 -3.11
C VAL A 225 -13.79 -14.18 -4.49
N THR A 226 -12.55 -13.69 -4.61
CA THR A 226 -11.81 -13.69 -5.89
C THR A 226 -10.69 -14.72 -5.90
N THR A 227 -10.46 -15.31 -7.07
CA THR A 227 -9.28 -16.15 -7.33
C THR A 227 -8.03 -15.28 -7.49
N THR A 228 -6.84 -15.88 -7.35
CA THR A 228 -5.54 -15.18 -7.41
C THR A 228 -5.36 -14.35 -8.68
N ASP A 229 -5.90 -14.82 -9.81
CA ASP A 229 -5.63 -14.25 -11.13
C ASP A 229 -6.48 -13.01 -11.40
N VAL A 230 -7.70 -12.95 -10.87
CA VAL A 230 -8.63 -11.82 -11.05
C VAL A 230 -8.62 -10.84 -9.87
N ARG A 231 -7.99 -11.20 -8.75
CA ARG A 231 -7.98 -10.39 -7.51
C ARG A 231 -7.47 -8.97 -7.75
N THR A 232 -6.34 -8.84 -8.47
CA THR A 232 -5.75 -7.52 -8.75
C THR A 232 -6.68 -6.63 -9.57
N LEU A 233 -7.34 -7.21 -10.59
CA LEU A 233 -8.31 -6.49 -11.43
C LEU A 233 -9.51 -6.03 -10.59
N ARG A 234 -10.05 -6.88 -9.71
CA ARG A 234 -11.18 -6.52 -8.85
C ARG A 234 -10.85 -5.44 -7.84
N ILE A 235 -9.67 -5.52 -7.21
CA ILE A 235 -9.18 -4.45 -6.31
C ILE A 235 -9.04 -3.13 -7.09
N GLY A 236 -8.51 -3.18 -8.32
CA GLY A 236 -8.42 -2.03 -9.20
C GLY A 236 -9.78 -1.39 -9.49
N ILE A 237 -10.80 -2.20 -9.84
CA ILE A 237 -12.17 -1.71 -10.07
C ILE A 237 -12.70 -0.98 -8.84
N VAL A 238 -12.59 -1.57 -7.66
CA VAL A 238 -13.05 -0.95 -6.41
C VAL A 238 -12.37 0.40 -6.18
N ASN A 239 -11.05 0.46 -6.39
CA ASN A 239 -10.31 1.72 -6.22
C ASN A 239 -10.76 2.81 -7.22
N VAL A 240 -11.14 2.44 -8.45
CA VAL A 240 -11.69 3.37 -9.43
C VAL A 240 -13.05 3.93 -8.96
N PHE A 241 -13.95 3.09 -8.45
CA PHE A 241 -15.23 3.56 -7.89
C PHE A 241 -15.02 4.51 -6.70
N CYS A 242 -14.06 4.23 -5.82
CA CYS A 242 -13.68 5.15 -4.74
C CYS A 242 -13.17 6.48 -5.28
N SER A 243 -12.23 6.40 -6.23
CA SER A 243 -11.56 7.57 -6.80
C SER A 243 -12.52 8.47 -7.58
N LEU A 244 -13.58 7.91 -8.18
CA LEU A 244 -14.64 8.68 -8.85
C LEU A 244 -15.70 9.19 -7.87
N GLY A 245 -16.00 8.46 -6.80
CA GLY A 245 -16.99 8.84 -5.80
C GLY A 245 -16.63 10.13 -5.05
N ILE A 246 -15.34 10.34 -4.73
CA ILE A 246 -14.89 11.52 -3.99
C ILE A 246 -15.07 12.83 -4.80
N PRO A 247 -14.58 12.97 -6.04
CA PRO A 247 -14.85 14.15 -6.88
C PRO A 247 -16.34 14.42 -7.08
N ILE A 248 -17.16 13.38 -7.29
CA ILE A 248 -18.61 13.55 -7.47
C ILE A 248 -19.24 14.11 -6.19
N GLY A 249 -18.88 13.56 -5.02
CA GLY A 249 -19.32 14.07 -3.72
C GLY A 249 -18.90 15.52 -3.51
N LEU A 250 -17.63 15.85 -3.79
CA LEU A 250 -17.11 17.21 -3.68
C LEU A 250 -17.85 18.16 -4.62
N ALA A 251 -17.93 17.87 -5.91
CA ALA A 251 -18.57 18.74 -6.91
C ALA A 251 -20.03 19.08 -6.56
N LEU A 252 -20.76 18.11 -6.02
CA LEU A 252 -22.16 18.30 -5.62
C LEU A 252 -22.28 19.00 -4.26
N SER A 253 -21.35 18.79 -3.33
CA SER A 253 -21.44 19.26 -1.94
C SER A 253 -21.71 20.77 -1.82
N GLY A 254 -20.92 21.62 -2.50
CA GLY A 254 -21.06 23.08 -2.41
C GLY A 254 -22.34 23.60 -3.06
N ILE A 255 -22.69 23.07 -4.24
CA ILE A 255 -23.90 23.46 -4.99
C ILE A 255 -25.15 23.08 -4.21
N LEU A 256 -25.17 21.87 -3.67
CA LEU A 256 -26.31 21.34 -2.96
C LEU A 256 -26.49 22.08 -1.63
N TYR A 257 -25.40 22.35 -0.90
CA TYR A 257 -25.45 23.19 0.29
C TYR A 257 -26.08 24.56 0.01
N LYS A 258 -25.63 25.28 -1.03
CA LYS A 258 -26.15 26.61 -1.37
C LYS A 258 -27.61 26.62 -1.83
N LYS A 259 -28.12 25.50 -2.38
CA LYS A 259 -29.51 25.42 -2.91
C LYS A 259 -30.54 24.88 -1.92
N ILE A 260 -30.21 23.84 -1.16
CA ILE A 260 -31.18 23.13 -0.31
C ILE A 260 -30.85 23.22 1.19
N GLY A 261 -29.75 23.89 1.55
CA GLY A 261 -29.34 24.12 2.95
C GLY A 261 -28.93 22.84 3.69
N PHE A 262 -28.72 22.97 5.01
CA PHE A 262 -28.26 21.88 5.88
C PHE A 262 -29.21 20.66 5.85
N TYR A 263 -30.51 20.87 6.05
CA TYR A 263 -31.51 19.79 6.12
C TYR A 263 -31.60 18.99 4.82
N GLY A 264 -31.53 19.67 3.67
CA GLY A 264 -31.57 19.02 2.37
C GLY A 264 -30.36 18.11 2.16
N VAL A 265 -29.15 18.62 2.42
CA VAL A 265 -27.90 17.85 2.26
C VAL A 265 -27.90 16.64 3.21
N PHE A 266 -28.23 16.83 4.48
CA PHE A 266 -28.26 15.73 5.45
C PHE A 266 -29.34 14.69 5.14
N SER A 267 -30.52 15.11 4.68
CA SER A 267 -31.59 14.17 4.31
C SER A 267 -31.21 13.30 3.10
N ILE A 268 -30.58 13.90 2.08
CA ILE A 268 -30.09 13.15 0.91
C ILE A 268 -29.01 12.15 1.32
N SER A 269 -28.05 12.56 2.16
CA SER A 269 -27.04 11.65 2.68
C SER A 269 -27.65 10.50 3.49
N ALA A 270 -28.64 10.78 4.35
CA ALA A 270 -29.34 9.77 5.14
C ALA A 270 -30.04 8.73 4.25
N VAL A 271 -30.74 9.16 3.19
CA VAL A 271 -31.39 8.25 2.24
C VAL A 271 -30.36 7.39 1.51
N MET A 272 -29.24 7.96 1.07
CA MET A 272 -28.17 7.19 0.42
C MET A 272 -27.57 6.13 1.36
N TYR A 273 -27.39 6.44 2.64
CA TYR A 273 -26.93 5.46 3.63
C TYR A 273 -27.94 4.33 3.87
N ILE A 274 -29.25 4.64 3.91
CA ILE A 274 -30.29 3.61 4.02
C ILE A 274 -30.26 2.68 2.79
N VAL A 275 -30.11 3.25 1.59
CA VAL A 275 -29.97 2.47 0.35
C VAL A 275 -28.70 1.61 0.40
N ALA A 276 -27.57 2.15 0.88
CA ALA A 276 -26.32 1.41 1.06
C ALA A 276 -26.48 0.24 2.04
N LEU A 277 -27.15 0.45 3.19
CA LEU A 277 -27.44 -0.59 4.17
C LEU A 277 -28.34 -1.68 3.58
N TYR A 278 -29.41 -1.30 2.89
CA TYR A 278 -30.33 -2.25 2.27
C TYR A 278 -29.63 -3.09 1.20
N TYR A 279 -28.87 -2.44 0.31
CA TYR A 279 -28.10 -3.13 -0.73
C TYR A 279 -27.02 -4.02 -0.11
N GLY A 280 -26.24 -3.53 0.85
CA GLY A 280 -25.22 -4.30 1.55
C GLY A 280 -25.79 -5.50 2.30
N TYR A 281 -26.98 -5.36 2.88
CA TYR A 281 -27.65 -6.47 3.56
C TYR A 281 -28.15 -7.56 2.60
N LYS A 282 -28.69 -7.19 1.43
CA LYS A 282 -29.29 -8.15 0.49
C LYS A 282 -28.27 -8.75 -0.49
N SER A 283 -27.36 -7.95 -1.01
CA SER A 283 -26.46 -8.33 -2.11
C SER A 283 -25.17 -9.00 -1.62
N ILE A 284 -24.67 -8.65 -0.42
CA ILE A 284 -23.42 -9.20 0.10
C ILE A 284 -23.68 -10.53 0.80
N LYS A 285 -23.20 -11.60 0.17
CA LYS A 285 -23.25 -12.97 0.71
C LYS A 285 -21.99 -13.25 1.51
N GLU A 286 -22.12 -13.75 2.73
CA GLU A 286 -20.94 -14.08 3.54
C GLU A 286 -20.16 -15.26 2.91
N PRO A 287 -18.84 -15.13 2.73
CA PRO A 287 -18.02 -16.24 2.25
C PRO A 287 -18.01 -17.34 3.31
N LYS A 288 -18.33 -18.58 2.91
CA LYS A 288 -18.35 -19.73 3.82
C LYS A 288 -16.90 -20.16 4.12
N LYS A 289 -16.42 -19.95 5.35
CA LYS A 289 -15.20 -20.63 5.83
C LYS A 289 -15.54 -22.03 6.35
N LEU A 290 -14.75 -23.03 5.95
CA LEU A 290 -14.89 -24.42 6.40
C LEU A 290 -14.43 -24.62 7.85
N ASP A 291 -13.46 -23.82 8.32
CA ASP A 291 -12.91 -23.90 9.68
C ASP A 291 -13.42 -22.72 10.52
N LYS A 292 -14.53 -22.94 11.25
CA LYS A 292 -14.97 -21.98 12.27
C LYS A 292 -14.16 -22.19 13.54
N PRO A 293 -13.55 -21.14 14.13
CA PRO A 293 -12.87 -21.27 15.42
C PRO A 293 -13.89 -21.74 16.47
N VAL A 294 -13.59 -22.83 17.17
CA VAL A 294 -14.40 -23.31 18.30
C VAL A 294 -14.00 -22.49 19.52
N LEU A 295 -14.90 -21.63 20.02
CA LEU A 295 -14.64 -20.88 21.25
C LEU A 295 -14.79 -21.81 22.46
N PRO A 296 -13.92 -21.70 23.47
CA PRO A 296 -14.13 -22.38 24.74
C PRO A 296 -15.38 -21.83 25.45
N ASP A 297 -16.18 -22.71 26.04
CA ASP A 297 -17.41 -22.37 26.79
C ASP A 297 -17.08 -21.59 28.08
N GLN A 298 -16.85 -20.27 27.96
CA GLN A 298 -16.69 -19.33 29.07
C GLN A 298 -17.54 -18.07 28.82
N PRO A 299 -18.12 -17.45 29.87
CA PRO A 299 -18.78 -16.16 29.73
C PRO A 299 -17.77 -15.12 29.24
N CYS A 300 -18.18 -14.26 28.30
CA CYS A 300 -17.31 -13.29 27.63
C CYS A 300 -16.13 -13.87 26.83
N ALA A 301 -16.13 -15.17 26.47
CA ALA A 301 -15.12 -15.76 25.60
C ALA A 301 -14.96 -14.99 24.28
N PHE A 302 -16.06 -14.45 23.74
CA PHE A 302 -16.04 -13.63 22.52
C PHE A 302 -15.22 -12.33 22.67
N ILE A 303 -15.42 -11.60 23.78
CA ILE A 303 -14.73 -10.31 24.01
C ILE A 303 -13.25 -10.56 24.32
N ARG A 304 -12.95 -11.61 25.11
CA ARG A 304 -11.57 -11.97 25.44
C ARG A 304 -10.80 -12.48 24.21
N ASP A 305 -11.45 -13.19 23.30
CA ASP A 305 -10.87 -13.62 22.02
C ASP A 305 -10.71 -12.44 21.05
N PHE A 306 -11.66 -11.49 21.05
CA PHE A 306 -11.60 -10.26 20.26
C PHE A 306 -10.40 -9.38 20.66
N PHE A 307 -10.09 -9.28 21.96
CA PHE A 307 -8.97 -8.49 22.49
C PHE A 307 -7.64 -9.25 22.65
N ASP A 308 -7.45 -10.41 21.99
CA ASP A 308 -6.20 -11.18 22.14
C ASP A 308 -5.02 -10.55 21.34
N VAL A 309 -4.14 -9.86 22.07
CA VAL A 309 -2.94 -9.17 21.59
C VAL A 309 -1.87 -10.08 20.97
N ARG A 310 -1.93 -11.40 21.19
CA ARG A 310 -0.91 -12.34 20.67
C ARG A 310 -0.79 -12.32 19.15
N HIS A 311 -1.90 -12.10 18.45
CA HIS A 311 -1.94 -12.10 16.98
C HIS A 311 -1.41 -10.80 16.36
N LEU A 312 -1.51 -9.68 17.08
CA LEU A 312 -0.87 -8.43 16.69
C LEU A 312 0.65 -8.56 16.79
N LEU A 313 1.15 -9.19 17.86
CA LEU A 313 2.58 -9.44 18.05
C LEU A 313 3.18 -10.31 16.94
N ASP A 314 2.44 -11.30 16.42
CA ASP A 314 2.91 -12.11 15.28
C ASP A 314 3.04 -11.30 13.99
N THR A 315 2.16 -10.31 13.77
CA THR A 315 2.23 -9.41 12.61
C THR A 315 3.43 -8.47 12.72
N PHE A 316 3.66 -7.89 13.90
CA PHE A 316 4.85 -7.08 14.17
C PHE A 316 6.14 -7.92 14.08
N LYS A 317 6.14 -9.16 14.57
CA LYS A 317 7.29 -10.07 14.53
C LYS A 317 7.73 -10.38 13.10
N VAL A 318 6.79 -10.49 12.16
CA VAL A 318 7.11 -10.69 10.74
C VAL A 318 7.73 -9.45 10.10
N ALA A 319 7.24 -8.24 10.41
CA ALA A 319 7.86 -7.02 9.88
C ALA A 319 9.25 -6.74 10.43
N PHE A 320 9.54 -7.18 11.67
CA PHE A 320 10.86 -7.03 12.28
C PHE A 320 11.79 -8.24 12.07
N LYS A 321 11.38 -9.24 11.28
CA LYS A 321 12.21 -10.40 10.98
C LYS A 321 13.50 -9.96 10.25
N LYS A 322 14.64 -10.46 10.71
CA LYS A 322 15.91 -10.30 10.00
C LYS A 322 15.83 -11.12 8.70
N GLY A 323 16.01 -10.46 7.56
CA GLY A 323 16.06 -11.10 6.24
C GLY A 323 17.33 -10.71 5.50
N GLU A 324 17.65 -11.47 4.44
CA GLU A 324 18.78 -11.20 3.54
C GLU A 324 18.69 -9.80 2.91
N ASN A 325 19.83 -9.25 2.49
CA ASN A 325 19.92 -7.97 1.79
C ASN A 325 19.33 -6.73 2.52
N LYS A 326 19.58 -6.61 3.84
CA LYS A 326 19.13 -5.48 4.68
C LYS A 326 17.61 -5.24 4.62
N ARG A 327 16.81 -6.29 4.34
CA ARG A 327 15.35 -6.24 4.18
C ARG A 327 14.65 -5.49 5.31
N ARG A 328 15.01 -5.76 6.57
CA ARG A 328 14.44 -5.09 7.76
C ARG A 328 14.56 -3.57 7.69
N LYS A 329 15.71 -3.04 7.26
CA LYS A 329 15.93 -1.59 7.11
C LYS A 329 15.07 -1.03 5.98
N LYS A 330 14.98 -1.72 4.84
CA LYS A 330 14.15 -1.29 3.71
C LYS A 330 12.66 -1.25 4.07
N VAL A 331 12.14 -2.25 4.80
CA VAL A 331 10.74 -2.26 5.25
C VAL A 331 10.46 -1.11 6.24
N MET A 332 11.32 -0.89 7.24
CA MET A 332 11.13 0.21 8.19
C MET A 332 11.17 1.59 7.52
N LEU A 333 12.12 1.79 6.60
CA LEU A 333 12.21 3.04 5.84
C LEU A 333 10.98 3.25 4.96
N LEU A 334 10.47 2.20 4.33
CA LEU A 334 9.26 2.28 3.52
C LEU A 334 8.01 2.60 4.37
N MET A 335 7.90 2.04 5.58
CA MET A 335 6.84 2.41 6.53
C MET A 335 6.91 3.89 6.91
N LEU A 336 8.11 4.42 7.14
CA LEU A 336 8.31 5.84 7.44
C LEU A 336 7.90 6.73 6.24
N VAL A 337 8.21 6.31 5.01
CA VAL A 337 7.79 7.02 3.79
C VAL A 337 6.26 7.05 3.68
N VAL A 338 5.57 5.95 3.96
CA VAL A 338 4.09 5.92 3.98
C VAL A 338 3.55 6.97 4.94
N MET A 339 4.11 7.05 6.15
CA MET A 339 3.69 8.04 7.14
C MET A 339 3.94 9.49 6.69
N VAL A 340 5.10 9.74 6.11
CA VAL A 340 5.53 11.07 5.66
C VAL A 340 4.77 11.56 4.42
N VAL A 341 4.39 10.66 3.51
CA VAL A 341 3.67 11.04 2.27
C VAL A 341 2.17 11.20 2.54
N ILE A 342 1.56 10.28 3.30
CA ILE A 342 0.10 10.26 3.51
C ILE A 342 -0.32 11.24 4.61
N GLY A 343 0.55 11.47 5.60
CA GLY A 343 0.28 12.40 6.71
C GLY A 343 -0.10 13.81 6.26
N PRO A 344 0.75 14.51 5.49
CA PRO A 344 0.48 15.86 4.99
C PRO A 344 -0.84 15.96 4.22
N MET A 345 -1.19 14.93 3.43
CA MET A 345 -2.45 14.89 2.68
C MET A 345 -3.67 14.98 3.60
N HIS A 346 -3.68 14.23 4.72
CA HIS A 346 -4.78 14.32 5.70
C HIS A 346 -4.79 15.65 6.46
N GLY A 347 -3.62 16.18 6.80
CA GLY A 347 -3.49 17.48 7.47
C GLY A 347 -4.03 18.63 6.60
N GLU A 348 -3.63 18.68 5.33
CA GLU A 348 -4.06 19.68 4.37
C GLU A 348 -5.57 19.62 4.11
N MET A 349 -6.17 18.42 3.98
CA MET A 349 -7.63 18.29 3.83
C MET A 349 -8.39 18.85 5.04
N SER A 350 -7.83 18.77 6.25
CA SER A 350 -8.51 19.24 7.47
C SER A 350 -8.60 20.77 7.58
N VAL A 351 -7.59 21.48 7.07
CA VAL A 351 -7.46 22.95 7.19
C VAL A 351 -7.75 23.68 5.88
N GLY A 352 -7.60 23.00 4.73
CA GLY A 352 -7.64 23.61 3.40
C GLY A 352 -8.89 24.43 3.13
N TYR A 353 -10.05 24.00 3.62
CA TYR A 353 -11.30 24.76 3.51
C TYR A 353 -11.22 26.11 4.24
N LEU A 354 -10.85 26.12 5.53
CA LEU A 354 -10.71 27.33 6.34
C LEU A 354 -9.69 28.30 5.74
N PHE A 355 -8.56 27.76 5.25
CA PHE A 355 -7.54 28.58 4.59
C PHE A 355 -8.08 29.31 3.36
N THR A 356 -8.72 28.59 2.44
CA THR A 356 -9.26 29.23 1.22
C THR A 356 -10.37 30.23 1.53
N ARG A 357 -11.14 29.97 2.60
CA ARG A 357 -12.14 30.87 3.15
C ARG A 357 -11.50 32.21 3.56
N TYR A 358 -10.49 32.16 4.43
CA TYR A 358 -9.82 33.35 4.96
C TYR A 358 -9.00 34.11 3.92
N ARG A 359 -8.22 33.39 3.09
CA ARG A 359 -7.22 34.01 2.22
C ARG A 359 -7.80 34.61 0.94
N PHE A 360 -8.79 33.93 0.36
CA PHE A 360 -9.36 34.27 -0.95
C PHE A 360 -10.84 34.67 -0.88
N ASN A 361 -11.44 34.66 0.32
CA ASN A 361 -12.87 34.89 0.53
C ASN A 361 -13.75 33.95 -0.32
N TRP A 362 -13.32 32.69 -0.48
CA TRP A 362 -14.03 31.71 -1.30
C TRP A 362 -15.31 31.19 -0.64
N ASP A 363 -16.38 31.11 -1.43
CA ASP A 363 -17.62 30.43 -1.06
C ASP A 363 -17.43 28.90 -1.01
N GLU A 364 -18.43 28.20 -0.49
CA GLU A 364 -18.46 26.74 -0.45
C GLU A 364 -18.41 26.12 -1.86
N VAL A 365 -19.00 26.81 -2.83
CA VAL A 365 -19.03 26.38 -4.24
C VAL A 365 -17.65 26.50 -4.88
N ASP A 366 -16.93 27.59 -4.64
CA ASP A 366 -15.60 27.82 -5.21
C ASP A 366 -14.60 26.78 -4.71
N PHE A 367 -14.62 26.51 -3.39
CA PHE A 367 -13.78 25.47 -2.81
C PHE A 367 -14.13 24.07 -3.33
N SER A 368 -15.43 23.78 -3.51
CA SER A 368 -15.91 22.52 -4.08
C SER A 368 -15.42 22.32 -5.53
N ILE A 369 -15.50 23.36 -6.36
CA ILE A 369 -15.00 23.33 -7.75
C ILE A 369 -13.49 23.12 -7.78
N PHE A 370 -12.74 23.87 -6.96
CA PHE A 370 -11.29 23.71 -6.86
C PHE A 370 -10.90 22.31 -6.40
N SER A 371 -11.54 21.78 -5.36
CA SER A 371 -11.23 20.46 -4.81
C SER A 371 -11.51 19.36 -5.83
N THR A 372 -12.60 19.49 -6.59
CA THR A 372 -12.94 18.61 -7.71
C THR A 372 -11.89 18.69 -8.81
N TYR A 373 -11.49 19.89 -9.20
CA TYR A 373 -10.43 20.12 -10.19
C TYR A 373 -9.11 19.47 -9.75
N SER A 374 -8.69 19.69 -8.51
CA SER A 374 -7.46 19.13 -7.96
C SER A 374 -7.49 17.60 -7.96
N MET A 375 -8.60 16.98 -7.52
CA MET A 375 -8.72 15.53 -7.49
C MET A 375 -8.73 14.91 -8.90
N VAL A 376 -9.43 15.53 -9.86
CA VAL A 376 -9.45 15.07 -11.25
C VAL A 376 -8.07 15.20 -11.91
N THR A 377 -7.39 16.33 -11.71
CA THR A 377 -6.01 16.52 -12.18
C THR A 377 -5.07 15.46 -11.62
N ASN A 378 -5.14 15.19 -10.31
CA ASN A 378 -4.36 14.14 -9.66
C ASN A 378 -4.65 12.74 -10.22
N LEU A 379 -5.92 12.42 -10.52
CA LEU A 379 -6.31 11.12 -11.10
C LEU A 379 -5.75 10.95 -12.53
N ILE A 380 -5.85 12.00 -13.36
CA ILE A 380 -5.29 12.02 -14.71
C ILE A 380 -3.76 11.88 -14.64
N GLY A 381 -3.12 12.65 -13.76
CA GLY A 381 -1.68 12.63 -13.55
C GLY A 381 -1.15 11.28 -13.10
N THR A 382 -1.85 10.64 -12.16
CA THR A 382 -1.49 9.31 -11.69
C THR A 382 -1.62 8.28 -12.80
N SER A 383 -2.71 8.33 -13.57
CA SER A 383 -2.94 7.43 -14.70
C SER A 383 -1.86 7.60 -15.78
N PHE A 384 -1.53 8.84 -16.12
CA PHE A 384 -0.48 9.16 -17.07
C PHE A 384 0.90 8.69 -16.60
N SER A 385 1.26 8.97 -15.34
CA SER A 385 2.55 8.57 -14.78
C SER A 385 2.72 7.05 -14.73
N VAL A 386 1.69 6.30 -14.33
CA VAL A 386 1.76 4.83 -14.32
C VAL A 386 1.88 4.30 -15.75
N GLY A 387 1.09 4.82 -16.69
CA GLY A 387 1.16 4.42 -18.10
C GLY A 387 2.53 4.71 -18.74
N VAL A 388 3.03 5.94 -18.60
CA VAL A 388 4.27 6.38 -19.26
C VAL A 388 5.51 5.94 -18.50
N PHE A 389 5.63 6.29 -17.22
CA PHE A 389 6.87 6.05 -16.48
C PHE A 389 7.06 4.56 -16.12
N SER A 390 5.97 3.84 -15.82
CA SER A 390 6.08 2.42 -15.48
C SER A 390 6.09 1.51 -16.71
N HIS A 391 5.17 1.70 -17.67
CA HIS A 391 5.00 0.75 -18.78
C HIS A 391 5.86 1.09 -20.01
N ILE A 392 5.97 2.37 -20.37
CA ILE A 392 6.75 2.80 -21.54
C ILE A 392 8.24 2.93 -21.19
N LEU A 393 8.57 3.68 -20.14
CA LEU A 393 9.96 3.98 -19.77
C LEU A 393 10.61 2.96 -18.83
N LYS A 394 9.83 2.03 -18.25
CA LYS A 394 10.30 0.98 -17.32
C LYS A 394 11.20 1.53 -16.20
N PHE A 395 10.86 2.70 -15.66
CA PHE A 395 11.60 3.28 -14.55
C PHE A 395 11.45 2.46 -13.27
N ASP A 396 12.48 2.49 -12.42
CA ASP A 396 12.43 1.87 -11.10
C ASP A 396 11.40 2.61 -10.22
N ASP A 397 10.59 1.86 -9.48
CA ASP A 397 9.54 2.40 -8.62
C ASP A 397 10.05 3.49 -7.65
N ALA A 398 11.32 3.39 -7.20
CA ALA A 398 11.91 4.40 -6.33
C ALA A 398 12.09 5.76 -7.03
N ILE A 399 12.39 5.77 -8.34
CA ILE A 399 12.49 7.01 -9.12
C ILE A 399 11.11 7.67 -9.23
N ILE A 400 10.07 6.89 -9.46
CA ILE A 400 8.68 7.39 -9.52
C ILE A 400 8.31 8.03 -8.17
N GLY A 401 8.67 7.39 -7.06
CA GLY A 401 8.51 7.96 -5.71
C GLY A 401 9.25 9.28 -5.50
N ILE A 402 10.48 9.43 -6.03
CA ILE A 402 11.24 10.69 -5.98
C ILE A 402 10.49 11.80 -6.73
N TYR A 403 10.12 11.59 -7.99
CA TYR A 403 9.43 12.61 -8.79
C TYR A 403 8.10 13.03 -8.16
N SER A 404 7.35 12.06 -7.63
CA SER A 404 6.10 12.31 -6.94
C SER A 404 6.30 13.15 -5.67
N SER A 405 7.28 12.80 -4.83
CA SER A 405 7.58 13.56 -3.61
C SER A 405 8.10 14.98 -3.94
N MET A 406 8.89 15.13 -5.01
CA MET A 406 9.36 16.44 -5.48
C MET A 406 8.21 17.31 -5.99
N SER A 407 7.27 16.73 -6.74
CA SER A 407 6.05 17.40 -7.19
C SER A 407 5.21 17.88 -6.01
N LYS A 408 5.06 17.07 -4.96
CA LYS A 408 4.35 17.49 -3.73
C LYS A 408 5.06 18.65 -3.03
N ILE A 409 6.38 18.56 -2.83
CA ILE A 409 7.17 19.63 -2.18
C ILE A 409 7.05 20.94 -2.96
N LEU A 410 7.21 20.89 -4.29
CA LEU A 410 7.09 22.07 -5.13
C LEU A 410 5.68 22.67 -5.05
N SER A 411 4.65 21.82 -5.08
CA SER A 411 3.26 22.26 -4.95
C SER A 411 2.99 22.90 -3.57
N SER A 412 3.50 22.32 -2.48
CA SER A 412 3.40 22.88 -1.13
C SER A 412 3.96 24.31 -1.04
N PHE A 413 5.06 24.61 -1.74
CA PHE A 413 5.58 25.98 -1.82
C PHE A 413 4.66 26.90 -2.64
N VAL A 414 4.15 26.43 -3.79
CA VAL A 414 3.20 27.19 -4.62
C VAL A 414 1.94 27.53 -3.83
N TYR A 415 1.37 26.56 -3.10
CA TYR A 415 0.22 26.76 -2.23
C TYR A 415 0.50 27.68 -1.05
N GLY A 416 1.65 27.52 -0.39
CA GLY A 416 2.04 28.34 0.75
C GLY A 416 2.20 29.82 0.43
N PHE A 417 2.67 30.15 -0.79
CA PHE A 417 2.85 31.53 -1.26
C PHE A 417 1.74 32.02 -2.19
N ALA A 418 0.67 31.26 -2.38
CA ALA A 418 -0.41 31.63 -3.29
C ALA A 418 -1.10 32.93 -2.82
N THR A 419 -0.99 33.99 -3.62
CA THR A 419 -1.63 35.29 -3.36
C THR A 419 -2.94 35.47 -4.10
N THR A 420 -3.15 34.72 -5.19
CA THR A 420 -4.37 34.77 -6.00
C THR A 420 -4.94 33.37 -6.21
N SER A 421 -6.26 33.32 -6.48
CA SER A 421 -6.97 32.08 -6.81
C SER A 421 -6.28 31.31 -7.95
N LEU A 422 -5.83 32.00 -9.01
CA LEU A 422 -5.17 31.35 -10.15
C LEU A 422 -3.87 30.63 -9.77
N VAL A 423 -3.04 31.25 -8.92
CA VAL A 423 -1.80 30.61 -8.43
C VAL A 423 -2.15 29.37 -7.59
N PHE A 424 -3.25 29.42 -6.84
CA PHE A 424 -3.74 28.25 -6.11
C PHE A 424 -4.19 27.12 -7.05
N TYR A 425 -4.91 27.42 -8.14
CA TYR A 425 -5.24 26.42 -9.18
C TYR A 425 -4.00 25.85 -9.86
N LEU A 426 -2.97 26.65 -10.12
CA LEU A 426 -1.69 26.17 -10.66
C LEU A 426 -1.00 25.17 -9.72
N GLY A 427 -1.13 25.34 -8.40
CA GLY A 427 -0.61 24.38 -7.41
C GLY A 427 -1.11 22.95 -7.64
N ALA A 428 -2.36 22.78 -8.06
CA ALA A 428 -2.93 21.44 -8.33
C ALA A 428 -2.31 20.80 -9.59
N ILE A 429 -1.93 21.60 -10.58
CA ILE A 429 -1.19 21.13 -11.76
C ILE A 429 0.22 20.72 -11.36
N VAL A 430 0.87 21.49 -10.49
CA VAL A 430 2.20 21.15 -9.98
C VAL A 430 2.16 19.86 -9.15
N GLU A 431 1.06 19.59 -8.44
CA GLU A 431 0.83 18.38 -7.65
C GLU A 431 0.42 17.14 -8.47
N ILE A 432 0.29 17.25 -9.80
CA ILE A 432 -0.29 16.20 -10.66
C ILE A 432 0.28 14.77 -10.46
N LEU A 433 1.52 14.63 -9.99
CA LEU A 433 2.18 13.35 -9.76
C LEU A 433 2.03 12.79 -8.35
N ASN A 434 1.35 13.47 -7.41
CA ASN A 434 1.34 13.06 -6.00
C ASN A 434 0.74 11.65 -5.80
N GLY A 435 -0.36 11.32 -6.48
CA GLY A 435 -1.00 10.00 -6.35
C GLY A 435 -0.13 8.80 -6.75
N THR A 436 0.97 9.03 -7.47
CA THR A 436 1.88 7.98 -7.95
C THR A 436 2.79 7.44 -6.84
N SER A 437 3.08 8.25 -5.81
CA SER A 437 3.83 7.79 -4.63
C SER A 437 3.15 6.62 -3.95
N PHE A 438 1.81 6.65 -3.84
CA PHE A 438 1.05 5.58 -3.20
C PHE A 438 1.24 4.24 -3.91
N ILE A 439 1.19 4.25 -5.25
CA ILE A 439 1.37 3.07 -6.09
C ILE A 439 2.81 2.58 -6.01
N ALA A 440 3.79 3.49 -6.07
CA ALA A 440 5.21 3.16 -5.96
C ALA A 440 5.53 2.47 -4.62
N MET A 441 5.03 2.99 -3.50
CA MET A 441 5.26 2.39 -2.18
C MET A 441 4.71 0.96 -2.08
N ARG A 442 3.48 0.73 -2.56
CA ARG A 442 2.85 -0.60 -2.56
C ARG A 442 3.58 -1.57 -3.48
N SER A 443 4.07 -1.11 -4.63
CA SER A 443 4.88 -1.92 -5.56
C SER A 443 6.24 -2.29 -4.99
N ILE A 444 6.93 -1.35 -4.34
CA ILE A 444 8.22 -1.64 -3.68
C ILE A 444 8.04 -2.65 -2.54
N ALA A 445 6.96 -2.52 -1.76
CA ALA A 445 6.66 -3.47 -0.69
C ALA A 445 6.43 -4.89 -1.21
N SER A 446 5.71 -5.04 -2.32
CA SER A 446 5.44 -6.35 -2.93
C SER A 446 6.69 -7.01 -3.53
N LYS A 447 7.64 -6.23 -4.03
CA LYS A 447 8.94 -6.74 -4.52
C LYS A 447 9.92 -7.10 -3.40
N LEU A 448 9.77 -6.48 -2.22
CA LEU A 448 10.69 -6.65 -1.09
C LEU A 448 10.35 -7.86 -0.21
N VAL A 449 9.11 -8.31 -0.25
CA VAL A 449 8.54 -9.29 0.69
C VAL A 449 7.97 -10.45 -0.13
N PRO A 450 8.24 -11.71 0.25
CA PRO A 450 7.69 -12.86 -0.45
C PRO A 450 6.16 -12.90 -0.33
N THR A 451 5.51 -13.57 -1.27
CA THR A 451 4.05 -13.52 -1.45
C THR A 451 3.26 -14.04 -0.24
N ASP A 452 3.85 -14.93 0.56
CA ASP A 452 3.32 -15.47 1.81
C ASP A 452 3.33 -14.45 2.97
N GLU A 453 4.25 -13.50 2.95
CA GLU A 453 4.40 -12.46 3.98
C GLU A 453 3.79 -11.10 3.54
N LEU A 454 3.41 -10.95 2.25
CA LEU A 454 2.89 -9.71 1.67
C LEU A 454 1.61 -9.20 2.35
N GLY A 455 0.69 -10.10 2.70
CA GLY A 455 -0.54 -9.75 3.39
C GLY A 455 -0.28 -9.05 4.73
N LYS A 456 0.70 -9.56 5.51
CA LYS A 456 1.07 -9.01 6.82
C LYS A 456 1.71 -7.62 6.70
N VAL A 457 2.51 -7.40 5.67
CA VAL A 457 3.12 -6.08 5.41
C VAL A 457 2.07 -5.06 4.97
N ASN A 458 1.11 -5.45 4.15
CA ASN A 458 -0.01 -4.59 3.77
C ASN A 458 -0.90 -4.22 4.97
N SER A 459 -1.12 -5.15 5.91
CA SER A 459 -1.83 -4.84 7.17
C SER A 459 -1.09 -3.77 7.99
N LEU A 460 0.24 -3.81 8.04
CA LEU A 460 1.03 -2.81 8.75
C LEU A 460 1.01 -1.44 8.06
N PHE A 461 0.99 -1.38 6.73
CA PHE A 461 0.72 -0.14 6.03
C PHE A 461 -0.65 0.44 6.39
N GLY A 462 -1.69 -0.40 6.45
CA GLY A 462 -3.01 0.03 6.87
C GLY A 462 -3.02 0.62 8.30
N VAL A 463 -2.27 0.03 9.23
CA VAL A 463 -2.11 0.58 10.60
C VAL A 463 -1.38 1.92 10.57
N CYS A 464 -0.30 2.05 9.80
CA CYS A 464 0.42 3.31 9.67
C CYS A 464 -0.49 4.40 9.07
N GLU A 465 -1.22 4.09 8.00
CA GLU A 465 -2.20 4.97 7.35
C GLU A 465 -3.29 5.42 8.34
N ALA A 466 -3.84 4.50 9.15
CA ALA A 466 -4.88 4.80 10.13
C ALA A 466 -4.40 5.70 11.29
N LEU A 467 -3.10 5.69 11.59
CA LEU A 467 -2.49 6.56 12.62
C LEU A 467 -2.19 7.96 12.10
N MET A 468 -2.17 8.20 10.78
CA MET A 468 -1.77 9.49 10.23
C MET A 468 -2.71 10.64 10.60
N PRO A 469 -4.05 10.51 10.52
CA PRO A 469 -4.94 11.57 10.95
C PRO A 469 -4.79 11.95 12.43
N LEU A 470 -4.39 10.99 13.29
CA LEU A 470 -4.17 11.24 14.72
C LEU A 470 -2.96 12.14 14.99
N LEU A 471 -1.91 12.06 14.15
CA LEU A 471 -0.71 12.90 14.28
C LEU A 471 -0.85 14.21 13.50
N TYR A 472 -1.25 14.10 12.23
CA TYR A 472 -1.24 15.22 11.29
C TYR A 472 -2.46 16.13 11.43
N GLY A 473 -3.63 15.61 11.78
CA GLY A 473 -4.84 16.42 11.98
C GLY A 473 -4.64 17.49 13.06
N PRO A 474 -4.33 17.11 14.30
CA PRO A 474 -4.01 18.05 15.38
C PRO A 474 -2.85 18.99 15.05
N MET A 475 -1.77 18.46 14.48
CA MET A 475 -0.58 19.26 14.15
C MET A 475 -0.90 20.36 13.13
N TYR A 476 -1.67 20.07 12.08
CA TYR A 476 -2.05 21.06 11.08
C TYR A 476 -3.06 22.07 11.60
N ASN A 477 -4.09 21.63 12.34
CA ASN A 477 -5.06 22.55 12.94
C ASN A 477 -4.39 23.49 13.95
N ALA A 478 -3.49 22.99 14.80
CA ALA A 478 -2.73 23.81 15.75
C ALA A 478 -1.78 24.78 15.04
N THR A 479 -1.07 24.32 14.01
CA THR A 479 -0.19 25.19 13.21
C THR A 479 -1.00 26.30 12.57
N TYR A 480 -2.13 25.98 11.94
CA TYR A 480 -3.01 26.97 11.31
C TYR A 480 -3.56 27.98 12.31
N ALA A 481 -4.05 27.52 13.47
CA ALA A 481 -4.53 28.41 14.53
C ALA A 481 -3.44 29.38 15.02
N ALA A 482 -2.18 28.91 15.12
CA ALA A 482 -1.04 29.72 15.55
C ALA A 482 -0.50 30.67 14.45
N THR A 483 -0.59 30.28 13.17
CA THR A 483 -0.01 31.05 12.05
C THR A 483 -1.04 31.82 11.24
N LEU A 484 -2.32 31.80 11.63
CA LEU A 484 -3.39 32.52 10.95
C LEU A 484 -3.07 34.02 10.78
N GLU A 485 -2.35 34.59 11.75
CA GLU A 485 -1.98 36.01 11.79
C GLU A 485 -0.80 36.39 10.92
N THR A 486 0.24 35.56 10.95
CA THR A 486 1.54 35.90 10.36
C THR A 486 1.65 35.38 8.93
N MET A 487 1.25 34.13 8.71
CA MET A 487 1.30 33.48 7.41
C MET A 487 0.27 32.34 7.36
N PRO A 488 -0.97 32.60 6.88
CA PRO A 488 -2.02 31.59 6.76
C PRO A 488 -1.60 30.35 5.96
N GLY A 489 -0.68 30.49 5.00
CA GLY A 489 -0.16 29.40 4.15
C GLY A 489 0.96 28.56 4.78
N ALA A 490 1.38 28.82 6.02
CA ALA A 490 2.51 28.13 6.65
C ALA A 490 2.30 26.62 6.80
N PHE A 491 1.06 26.14 6.97
CA PHE A 491 0.77 24.71 7.08
C PHE A 491 1.05 23.94 5.78
N TYR A 492 0.96 24.58 4.60
CA TYR A 492 1.37 23.94 3.35
C TYR A 492 2.89 23.79 3.28
N ILE A 493 3.64 24.81 3.73
CA ILE A 493 5.11 24.75 3.81
C ILE A 493 5.53 23.65 4.80
N LEU A 494 4.85 23.54 5.94
CA LEU A 494 5.06 22.44 6.89
C LEU A 494 4.90 21.08 6.18
N GLY A 495 3.87 20.91 5.35
CA GLY A 495 3.69 19.69 4.56
C GLY A 495 4.83 19.40 3.59
N GLY A 496 5.32 20.43 2.89
CA GLY A 496 6.49 20.32 2.02
C GLY A 496 7.73 19.88 2.79
N VAL A 497 8.04 20.53 3.91
CA VAL A 497 9.20 20.20 4.77
C VAL A 497 9.09 18.78 5.32
N LEU A 498 7.90 18.39 5.79
CA LEU A 498 7.67 17.06 6.31
C LEU A 498 7.84 15.98 5.24
N THR A 499 7.62 16.30 3.95
CA THR A 499 7.77 15.38 2.81
C THR A 499 9.24 15.21 2.36
N VAL A 500 10.16 16.09 2.74
CA VAL A 500 11.60 16.04 2.35
C VAL A 500 12.28 14.70 2.69
N PRO A 501 12.10 14.10 3.88
CA PRO A 501 12.67 12.80 4.21
C PRO A 501 12.26 11.68 3.24
N ALA A 502 11.07 11.73 2.64
CA ALA A 502 10.64 10.72 1.67
C ALA A 502 11.56 10.69 0.44
N VAL A 503 11.99 11.86 -0.05
CA VAL A 503 12.91 12.00 -1.20
C VAL A 503 14.25 11.36 -0.90
N ILE A 504 14.79 11.64 0.29
CA ILE A 504 16.08 11.09 0.75
C ILE A 504 15.99 9.56 0.85
N ILE A 505 14.88 9.04 1.37
CA ILE A 505 14.69 7.60 1.54
C ILE A 505 14.52 6.91 0.19
N PHE A 506 13.69 7.43 -0.71
CA PHE A 506 13.55 6.87 -2.05
C PHE A 506 14.88 6.92 -2.82
N GLY A 507 15.63 8.03 -2.71
CA GLY A 507 16.98 8.15 -3.28
C GLY A 507 17.93 7.09 -2.73
N TRP A 508 17.93 6.87 -1.42
CA TRP A 508 18.74 5.81 -0.80
C TRP A 508 18.31 4.41 -1.26
N MET A 509 17.00 4.14 -1.34
CA MET A 509 16.47 2.85 -1.81
C MET A 509 16.86 2.58 -3.26
N TYR A 510 16.81 3.60 -4.12
CA TYR A 510 17.25 3.52 -5.51
C TYR A 510 18.74 3.13 -5.61
N ILE A 511 19.61 3.82 -4.87
CA ILE A 511 21.05 3.50 -4.84
C ILE A 511 21.30 2.07 -4.37
N GLN A 512 20.58 1.61 -3.34
CA GLN A 512 20.72 0.25 -2.83
C GLN A 512 20.23 -0.81 -3.83
N ASN A 513 19.13 -0.55 -4.53
CA ASN A 513 18.62 -1.46 -5.55
C ASN A 513 19.61 -1.59 -6.71
N ARG A 514 20.21 -0.47 -7.15
CA ARG A 514 21.25 -0.47 -8.19
C ARG A 514 22.53 -1.19 -7.75
N LYS A 515 22.97 -1.00 -6.50
CA LYS A 515 24.12 -1.74 -5.94
C LYS A 515 23.86 -3.25 -5.89
N ALA A 516 22.66 -3.67 -5.47
CA ALA A 516 22.28 -5.08 -5.45
C ALA A 516 22.20 -5.68 -6.86
N ALA A 517 21.69 -4.93 -7.85
CA ALA A 517 21.66 -5.36 -9.24
C ALA A 517 23.08 -5.55 -9.80
N LYS A 518 23.99 -4.60 -9.55
CA LYS A 518 25.40 -4.72 -9.96
C LYS A 518 26.11 -5.91 -9.30
N ALA A 519 25.90 -6.12 -8.00
CA ALA A 519 26.51 -7.25 -7.28
C ALA A 519 26.05 -8.61 -7.83
N LYS A 520 24.78 -8.74 -8.24
CA LYS A 520 24.28 -9.95 -8.90
C LYS A 520 24.94 -10.19 -10.26
N LEU A 521 25.11 -9.14 -11.06
CA LEU A 521 25.79 -9.25 -12.37
C LEU A 521 27.23 -9.72 -12.23
N VAL A 522 27.97 -9.22 -11.22
CA VAL A 522 29.33 -9.69 -10.92
C VAL A 522 29.34 -11.15 -10.50
N GLN A 523 28.43 -11.56 -9.62
CA GLN A 523 28.33 -12.94 -9.13
C GLN A 523 27.91 -13.95 -10.22
N ASP A 524 27.11 -13.52 -11.21
CA ASP A 524 26.76 -14.37 -12.36
C ASP A 524 27.90 -14.46 -13.39
N THR A 525 28.81 -13.49 -13.42
CA THR A 525 30.01 -13.51 -14.28
C THR A 525 31.12 -14.39 -13.69
N GLU A 526 31.19 -14.52 -12.36
CA GLU A 526 32.16 -15.38 -11.64
C GLU A 526 31.74 -16.86 -11.51
N LYS A 527 30.50 -17.22 -11.87
CA LYS A 527 30.13 -18.64 -11.96
C LYS A 527 30.90 -19.25 -13.14
N PRO A 528 31.75 -20.27 -12.93
CA PRO A 528 32.40 -20.93 -14.05
C PRO A 528 31.29 -21.46 -14.97
N SER A 529 31.35 -21.03 -16.22
CA SER A 529 30.48 -21.54 -17.25
C SER A 529 30.62 -23.06 -17.28
N ILE A 530 29.50 -23.76 -17.45
CA ILE A 530 29.37 -25.23 -17.54
C ILE A 530 30.34 -25.86 -18.57
N VAL A 531 31.02 -25.05 -19.37
CA VAL A 531 32.12 -25.42 -20.27
C VAL A 531 33.31 -26.04 -19.54
N THR A 532 33.61 -25.64 -18.30
CA THR A 532 34.76 -26.24 -17.56
C THR A 532 34.51 -27.70 -17.18
N ASP A 533 33.26 -28.09 -16.90
CA ASP A 533 32.88 -29.49 -16.62
C ASP A 533 32.84 -30.35 -17.89
N VAL A 534 32.67 -29.75 -19.07
CA VAL A 534 32.73 -30.46 -20.36
C VAL A 534 34.19 -30.72 -20.78
N ILE A 535 35.11 -29.78 -20.53
CA ILE A 535 36.53 -29.94 -20.85
C ILE A 535 37.19 -31.01 -19.97
N ILE A 536 36.83 -31.10 -18.69
CA ILE A 536 37.37 -32.13 -17.78
C ILE A 536 36.89 -33.54 -18.16
N ASN A 537 35.70 -33.68 -18.76
CA ASN A 537 35.17 -34.96 -19.23
C ASN A 537 35.59 -35.35 -20.66
N ALA A 538 36.31 -34.47 -21.37
CA ALA A 538 36.80 -34.71 -22.73
C ALA A 538 38.24 -35.25 -22.79
N ILE A 539 38.89 -35.47 -21.64
CA ILE A 539 40.25 -36.05 -21.60
C ILE A 539 40.13 -37.58 -21.79
N PRO A 540 40.71 -38.15 -22.86
CA PRO A 540 40.64 -39.59 -23.11
C PRO A 540 41.39 -40.38 -22.03
N LYS A 541 40.77 -41.48 -21.59
CA LYS A 541 41.35 -42.47 -20.69
C LYS A 541 42.41 -43.29 -21.44
N GLU A 542 43.66 -42.83 -21.46
CA GLU A 542 44.78 -43.70 -21.78
C GLU A 542 46.08 -43.13 -21.20
N THR A 543 46.40 -43.57 -19.98
CA THR A 543 47.75 -43.84 -19.43
C THR A 543 47.65 -43.91 -17.90
N GLN A 544 47.19 -45.05 -17.38
CA GLN A 544 47.44 -45.41 -15.98
C GLN A 544 48.39 -46.60 -15.94
N ILE A 545 49.68 -46.32 -15.80
CA ILE A 545 50.62 -47.21 -15.12
C ILE A 545 51.51 -46.34 -14.22
N GLY A 546 51.36 -46.47 -12.90
CA GLY A 546 52.38 -46.07 -11.92
C GLY A 546 52.00 -45.11 -10.78
N ALA A 547 51.35 -45.63 -9.72
CA ALA A 547 51.50 -45.28 -8.28
C ALA A 547 51.32 -43.79 -7.79
N PRO A 548 51.39 -43.50 -6.46
CA PRO A 548 50.37 -43.77 -5.44
C PRO A 548 49.79 -42.52 -4.72
N ILE A 549 48.55 -42.67 -4.26
CA ILE A 549 47.87 -42.15 -3.05
C ILE A 549 48.43 -40.90 -2.33
N GLY A 550 47.60 -39.84 -2.25
CA GLY A 550 47.45 -39.02 -1.03
C GLY A 550 47.04 -37.55 -1.23
N SER A 551 45.74 -37.21 -1.12
CA SER A 551 45.31 -35.92 -0.53
C SER A 551 43.81 -35.80 -0.20
N PRO A 552 43.43 -35.06 0.86
CA PRO A 552 42.12 -35.10 1.54
C PRO A 552 41.00 -34.26 0.89
N VAL A 553 41.11 -33.95 -0.41
CA VAL A 553 40.21 -32.98 -1.07
C VAL A 553 38.88 -33.60 -1.53
N LEU A 554 38.84 -34.91 -1.77
CA LEU A 554 37.65 -35.57 -2.33
C LEU A 554 36.49 -35.79 -1.34
N ASN A 555 36.71 -35.76 -0.03
CA ASN A 555 35.65 -36.06 0.94
C ASN A 555 34.71 -34.89 1.22
N ASN A 556 35.13 -33.63 1.00
CA ASN A 556 34.25 -32.47 1.21
C ASN A 556 33.29 -32.21 0.05
N TYR A 557 33.57 -32.74 -1.15
CA TYR A 557 32.72 -32.52 -2.32
C TYR A 557 31.50 -33.46 -2.38
N LYS A 558 31.60 -34.69 -1.85
CA LYS A 558 30.47 -35.64 -1.83
C LYS A 558 29.32 -35.19 -0.92
N ASN A 559 29.62 -34.52 0.20
CA ASN A 559 28.58 -34.07 1.14
C ASN A 559 27.75 -32.89 0.61
N SER A 560 28.29 -32.07 -0.33
CA SER A 560 27.51 -30.97 -0.94
C SER A 560 26.53 -31.42 -2.01
N THR A 561 26.78 -32.56 -2.66
CA THR A 561 25.94 -33.06 -3.75
C THR A 561 24.68 -33.76 -3.23
N GLU A 562 24.75 -34.45 -2.08
CA GLU A 562 23.58 -35.07 -1.44
C GLU A 562 22.59 -34.04 -0.86
N ILE A 563 23.07 -32.86 -0.43
CA ILE A 563 22.18 -31.80 0.10
C ILE A 563 21.37 -31.12 -1.02
N LYS A 564 21.90 -31.03 -2.24
CA LYS A 564 21.20 -30.40 -3.38
C LYS A 564 20.11 -31.28 -3.99
N ALA A 565 20.25 -32.60 -3.95
CA ALA A 565 19.28 -33.52 -4.55
C ALA A 565 17.91 -33.54 -3.82
N ASN A 566 17.87 -33.19 -2.53
CA ASN A 566 16.64 -33.22 -1.74
C ASN A 566 15.76 -31.94 -1.82
N SER A 567 16.24 -30.84 -2.42
CA SER A 567 15.46 -29.59 -2.52
C SER A 567 14.59 -29.46 -3.78
N LEU A 568 14.78 -30.34 -4.77
CA LEU A 568 14.13 -30.23 -6.08
C LEU A 568 12.80 -31.01 -6.20
N LYS A 569 12.28 -31.59 -5.12
CA LYS A 569 11.05 -32.40 -5.19
C LYS A 569 9.74 -31.71 -4.84
N ASN A 570 9.71 -30.44 -4.42
CA ASN A 570 8.44 -29.77 -4.10
C ASN A 570 8.43 -28.30 -4.56
N GLY A 571 7.82 -28.04 -5.71
CA GLY A 571 7.53 -26.69 -6.18
C GLY A 571 6.73 -26.69 -7.48
N VAL A 572 5.41 -26.49 -7.36
CA VAL A 572 4.48 -26.31 -8.48
C VAL A 572 4.77 -24.96 -9.15
N ILE A 573 4.99 -24.98 -10.47
CA ILE A 573 5.40 -23.83 -11.29
C ILE A 573 4.15 -23.11 -11.82
N ASN A 574 4.12 -21.77 -11.73
CA ASN A 574 3.03 -20.89 -12.19
C ASN A 574 3.36 -20.35 -13.61
N PRO A 575 2.42 -20.25 -14.59
CA PRO A 575 2.73 -20.04 -16.02
C PRO A 575 3.11 -18.61 -16.46
N ALA A 576 3.37 -17.67 -15.55
CA ALA A 576 3.62 -16.26 -15.92
C ALA A 576 5.05 -15.96 -16.45
N PHE A 577 5.84 -16.98 -16.77
CA PHE A 577 7.25 -16.82 -17.16
C PHE A 577 7.58 -17.25 -18.61
N GLU A 578 6.57 -17.55 -19.44
CA GLU A 578 6.81 -18.00 -20.82
C GLU A 578 6.79 -16.92 -21.89
N GLU A 579 6.50 -15.65 -21.58
CA GLU A 579 6.50 -14.57 -22.59
C GLU A 579 7.86 -13.86 -22.80
N GLN A 580 8.93 -14.28 -22.11
CA GLN A 580 10.28 -13.73 -22.35
C GLN A 580 11.20 -14.61 -23.21
N ILE A 581 10.70 -15.73 -23.73
CA ILE A 581 11.46 -16.57 -24.69
C ILE A 581 10.68 -16.65 -25.99
N ASN A 582 10.39 -15.52 -26.62
CA ASN A 582 10.09 -15.49 -28.06
C ASN A 582 10.12 -14.08 -28.66
N VAL A 583 11.31 -13.51 -28.89
CA VAL A 583 11.51 -12.55 -29.99
C VAL A 583 12.91 -12.71 -30.59
N LYS A 584 12.91 -13.35 -31.77
CA LYS A 584 13.64 -13.04 -33.01
C LYS A 584 15.10 -12.55 -32.93
N ASN A 585 15.95 -13.38 -33.55
CA ASN A 585 17.15 -12.97 -34.26
C ASN A 585 16.91 -11.69 -35.08
N ASP A 586 17.55 -10.58 -34.70
CA ASP A 586 17.87 -9.49 -35.61
C ASP A 586 19.34 -9.11 -35.43
N LYS A 587 20.16 -9.62 -36.35
CA LYS A 587 21.53 -9.16 -36.61
C LYS A 587 21.43 -7.79 -37.27
N ASN A 588 21.51 -6.71 -36.50
CA ASN A 588 22.00 -5.39 -36.91
C ASN A 588 21.81 -4.35 -35.80
N LYS A 589 22.64 -4.44 -34.75
CA LYS A 589 22.95 -3.30 -33.86
C LYS A 589 24.23 -3.53 -33.04
N ILE A 590 25.24 -4.12 -33.67
CA ILE A 590 26.60 -4.28 -33.12
C ILE A 590 27.55 -3.57 -34.08
N SER A 591 27.55 -2.25 -34.05
CA SER A 591 28.56 -1.48 -34.81
C SER A 591 28.79 -0.04 -34.32
N ILE A 592 28.15 0.41 -33.23
CA ILE A 592 28.33 1.81 -32.75
C ILE A 592 28.74 1.88 -31.26
N GLU A 593 28.89 0.76 -30.56
CA GLU A 593 29.23 0.75 -29.12
C GLU A 593 30.45 -0.13 -28.79
N LYS A 594 31.38 -0.26 -29.74
CA LYS A 594 32.70 -0.88 -29.50
C LYS A 594 33.83 0.15 -29.27
N ASP A 595 33.73 1.36 -29.84
CA ASP A 595 34.81 2.35 -29.76
C ASP A 595 34.83 3.17 -28.44
N ALA A 596 33.73 3.18 -27.69
CA ALA A 596 33.64 3.86 -26.39
C ALA A 596 34.18 3.01 -25.24
N THR A 597 34.14 1.69 -25.37
CA THR A 597 34.53 0.71 -24.34
C THR A 597 36.04 0.43 -24.37
N GLU A 598 36.67 0.51 -25.54
CA GLU A 598 38.11 0.28 -25.70
C GLU A 598 38.96 1.43 -25.10
N ASN A 599 38.46 2.66 -25.20
CA ASN A 599 39.11 3.85 -24.62
C ASN A 599 38.98 3.95 -23.08
N ALA A 600 37.97 3.30 -22.49
CA ALA A 600 37.80 3.26 -21.04
C ALA A 600 38.68 2.19 -20.37
N ILE A 601 38.92 1.06 -21.06
CA ILE A 601 39.76 -0.03 -20.56
C ILE A 601 41.24 0.37 -20.56
N ASN A 602 41.73 1.07 -21.59
CA ASN A 602 43.12 1.56 -21.63
C ASN A 602 43.44 2.63 -20.57
N LYS A 603 42.42 3.31 -20.02
CA LYS A 603 42.60 4.32 -18.97
C LYS A 603 42.60 3.73 -17.55
N ILE A 604 42.08 2.52 -17.38
CA ILE A 604 42.04 1.79 -16.09
C ILE A 604 43.28 0.90 -15.94
N VAL A 605 43.80 0.33 -17.03
CA VAL A 605 45.00 -0.53 -16.98
C VAL A 605 46.29 0.23 -16.64
N ASN A 606 46.38 1.54 -16.92
CA ASN A 606 47.59 2.33 -16.65
C ASN A 606 47.69 2.92 -15.24
N ASN A 607 46.64 2.90 -14.41
CA ASN A 607 46.66 3.53 -13.08
C ASN A 607 46.76 2.55 -11.91
N ASP A 608 46.51 1.25 -12.08
CA ASP A 608 46.54 0.28 -10.98
C ASP A 608 47.81 -0.60 -10.92
N ILE A 609 48.77 -0.42 -11.85
CA ILE A 609 50.02 -1.19 -11.86
C ILE A 609 51.17 -0.49 -11.11
N VAL A 610 51.02 0.78 -10.71
CA VAL A 610 52.12 1.56 -10.09
C VAL A 610 52.16 1.46 -8.56
N GLU A 611 51.13 0.93 -7.87
CA GLU A 611 51.07 1.04 -6.40
C GLU A 611 51.23 -0.25 -5.58
N ASN A 612 51.49 -1.42 -6.18
CA ASN A 612 51.53 -2.67 -5.41
C ASN A 612 52.64 -3.69 -5.78
N CYS A 613 53.85 -3.23 -6.09
CA CYS A 613 55.02 -4.10 -6.22
C CYS A 613 56.32 -3.49 -5.63
N ILE A 614 56.27 -3.04 -4.37
CA ILE A 614 57.48 -2.87 -3.55
C ILE A 614 57.30 -3.74 -2.31
N ASN A 615 57.78 -4.98 -2.37
CA ASN A 615 58.39 -5.71 -1.25
C ASN A 615 58.77 -7.12 -1.71
N HIS A 616 59.96 -7.27 -2.29
CA HIS A 616 60.88 -8.35 -1.92
C HIS A 616 62.23 -8.12 -2.62
N HIS A 617 63.21 -7.70 -1.82
CA HIS A 617 64.63 -7.67 -2.17
C HIS A 617 65.13 -9.10 -2.35
N THR A 618 65.54 -9.46 -3.57
CA THR A 618 66.71 -10.29 -3.94
C THR A 618 66.59 -10.62 -5.43
N HIS A 619 67.68 -10.42 -6.21
CA HIS A 619 67.80 -10.56 -7.69
C HIS A 619 67.68 -9.28 -8.55
N LYS A 620 68.15 -8.13 -8.05
CA LYS A 620 68.28 -6.91 -8.88
C LYS A 620 69.49 -6.92 -9.83
N ASP A 621 70.52 -7.72 -9.57
CA ASP A 621 71.79 -7.64 -10.32
C ASP A 621 71.87 -8.54 -11.58
N ILE A 622 70.89 -9.44 -11.80
CA ILE A 622 70.89 -10.35 -12.96
C ILE A 622 70.01 -9.81 -14.10
N ILE A 623 69.03 -8.95 -13.80
CA ILE A 623 68.05 -8.45 -14.79
C ILE A 623 68.53 -7.13 -15.42
N GLU A 624 69.23 -6.26 -14.68
CA GLU A 624 69.75 -4.98 -15.21
C GLU A 624 70.85 -5.18 -16.28
N ASN A 625 71.60 -6.29 -16.24
CA ASN A 625 72.62 -6.61 -17.25
C ASN A 625 72.04 -7.26 -18.53
N GLY A 626 70.85 -7.88 -18.45
CA GLY A 626 70.20 -8.49 -19.61
C GLY A 626 69.45 -7.48 -20.48
N ILE A 627 68.85 -6.45 -19.88
CA ILE A 627 68.01 -5.47 -20.59
C ILE A 627 68.85 -4.41 -21.31
N ASN A 628 70.01 -4.03 -20.75
CA ASN A 628 70.90 -3.03 -21.34
C ASN A 628 71.65 -3.52 -22.61
N ASN A 629 71.84 -4.83 -22.78
CA ASN A 629 72.46 -5.38 -23.99
C ASN A 629 71.49 -5.48 -25.17
N THR A 630 70.21 -5.78 -24.93
CA THR A 630 69.20 -5.91 -26.00
C THR A 630 68.72 -4.55 -26.54
N TYR A 631 68.76 -3.50 -25.69
CA TYR A 631 68.44 -2.12 -26.12
C TYR A 631 69.56 -1.49 -26.96
N LYS A 632 70.83 -1.88 -26.75
CA LYS A 632 71.96 -1.43 -27.59
C LYS A 632 71.97 -2.07 -28.98
N GLU A 633 71.61 -3.35 -29.11
CA GLU A 633 71.53 -4.02 -30.43
C GLU A 633 70.35 -3.56 -31.29
N SER A 634 69.28 -3.03 -30.68
CA SER A 634 68.07 -2.60 -31.38
C SER A 634 68.16 -1.17 -31.94
N GLN A 635 69.02 -0.32 -31.37
CA GLN A 635 69.29 1.04 -31.87
C GLN A 635 70.28 1.07 -33.04
N GLU A 636 71.16 0.08 -33.18
CA GLU A 636 72.10 -0.03 -34.31
C GLU A 636 71.47 -0.52 -35.63
N LYS A 637 70.22 -1.01 -35.61
CA LYS A 637 69.57 -1.59 -36.81
C LYS A 637 68.32 -0.87 -37.34
N GLY A 638 67.90 0.25 -36.76
CA GLY A 638 66.97 1.21 -37.38
C GLY A 638 65.70 0.63 -38.03
N ILE A 639 64.90 -0.14 -37.28
CA ILE A 639 63.59 -0.64 -37.76
C ILE A 639 62.48 -0.23 -36.79
N ASN A 640 61.49 0.52 -37.30
CA ASN A 640 60.26 0.88 -36.60
C ASN A 640 59.18 -0.20 -36.81
N ASN A 641 58.56 -0.62 -35.70
CA ASN A 641 57.40 -1.51 -35.55
C ASN A 641 57.54 -2.98 -35.98
N PRO A 642 57.51 -3.93 -35.02
CA PRO A 642 56.98 -5.26 -35.26
C PRO A 642 55.63 -5.47 -34.54
N VAL A 643 54.66 -5.88 -35.34
CA VAL A 643 53.37 -6.46 -34.97
C VAL A 643 53.62 -7.81 -34.29
N PHE A 644 53.12 -8.03 -33.07
CA PHE A 644 53.11 -9.36 -32.44
C PHE A 644 51.75 -10.05 -32.66
N LYS A 645 51.81 -11.17 -33.38
CA LYS A 645 50.75 -12.15 -33.59
C LYS A 645 50.88 -13.19 -32.48
N ILE A 646 49.82 -13.45 -31.72
CA ILE A 646 49.79 -14.53 -30.71
C ILE A 646 49.04 -15.71 -31.35
N GLU A 647 49.77 -16.79 -31.62
CA GLU A 647 49.23 -18.13 -31.86
C GLU A 647 49.32 -18.95 -30.56
N GLU A 648 48.30 -19.76 -30.35
CA GLU A 648 48.05 -20.63 -29.19
C GLU A 648 49.13 -21.70 -29.00
N ASN A 649 49.53 -21.92 -27.74
CA ASN A 649 49.84 -23.23 -27.18
C ASN A 649 49.76 -23.17 -25.65
#